data_AF-A0A917R8N3-F1
#
_entry.id   AF-A0A917R8N3-F1
#
_cell.length_a   1.000
_cell.length_b   1.000
_cell.length_c   1.000
_cell.angle_alpha   90.00
_cell.angle_beta   90.00
_cell.angle_gamma   90.00
#
_symmetry.space_group_name_H-M   'P 1'
#
loop_
_entity.id
_entity.type
_entity.pdbx_description
1 polymer ?
#
loop_
_entity_poly.entity_id
_entity_poly.type
_entity_poly.pdbx_seq_one_letter_code
_entity_poly.pdbx_strand_id
1 'polypeptide(L)'
;MTKHDISVSSASLPKGWQAFALKRDATTAKAVARDLRTMTPTTAKTTMKLVADQLAELSPKDRSAMSRLIMSELSGDQARDFLKVTAATRLKHSTVVPPDPTAQSSDVVHYLDLVPPKDLVKLKSTRPSDNENALLLDALDLYTADRRMVDLAALEQRVDDESDASSMGHLRMAAKLVDEINGGKVTYSQLRRTDLGLTVKDTTQEHLVDQIGFRTAKTQRTEKTGLSAQNDLATTYWRSTFHKTLPDFQKKLRSKVKIEDGDLLVNSPRVLRKIEMLLGKEVAGRLTVVALDGRKGVSVLKGIPGLKRDDINWDSILHELGAAPSAYQLYELMDLGKDEPPTNFKVDTRADLAELITSSRFSRLQEIARSTGQLAPVCAMVEHLVLGLTDELGPQRFDTLTASAMASMSRLLDIIVDNERNPSAAMRAADLMMDEIALVVAAAKNYHDVDYRDTMRDIMLERAPSLAPLVTKNQVELGSHLMSSGMDALGTALYIALTARDHDKVVRPTEDVDYFETGMLLDRLKKGELVTPRSDVLVAALNPSSPFVAPSTENLVKDVREALRTRKKGDPPFALILDTTIQMAATSTKDPTQLDAVLDGLKDLVADGSLEVFLCKSFQKYASFGTGKVAAGDLTMLSKKGNLDSAWSRAEALLQERALDLASHDEGQFVIHMLRHGHRDELALIDHAAENAQLVDGFCWPIAADYALGSTYVDGIPLVLRSTPTGDVDSIFKRLAQIDWRDSFSFLRTSYVGGIPGPWPKPDHEKWYVRINTGHEPKETMVENFYAFGHLSGSLLANGKKSDEPVILRDLTAETVLKHLSAVPSAALSDPTVAQYKNNIIASYLAFGFQSAKGKADLVSPTLDFFANGTAGVTIDTQRLIARELFALVQTKPVPSDPKALAGLCNAAIVLPAWQFKPIAAKLKLDTIGDSEQAKLLRKIVDRANQTTL
;
A
#
# COMPACT_ATOMS: atom_id res chain seq x y z
N MET A 1 -41.32 -20.91 8.17
CA MET A 1 -42.08 -20.73 6.91
C MET A 1 -43.08 -19.61 7.09
N THR A 2 -42.74 -18.42 6.61
CA THR A 2 -43.66 -17.28 6.49
C THR A 2 -43.32 -16.56 5.20
N LYS A 3 -44.35 -16.41 4.37
CA LYS A 3 -44.35 -15.80 3.04
C LYS A 3 -43.96 -14.32 3.12
N HIS A 4 -42.80 -13.95 2.60
CA HIS A 4 -42.54 -12.66 1.94
C HIS A 4 -41.29 -12.79 1.07
N ASP A 5 -41.33 -13.70 0.09
CA ASP A 5 -40.49 -13.56 -1.10
C ASP A 5 -41.19 -12.56 -2.02
N ILE A 6 -40.54 -11.41 -2.19
CA ILE A 6 -40.89 -10.43 -3.22
C ILE A 6 -40.65 -11.12 -4.55
N SER A 7 -41.73 -11.24 -5.31
CA SER A 7 -41.77 -11.77 -6.66
C SER A 7 -40.65 -11.19 -7.53
N VAL A 8 -39.79 -12.06 -8.08
CA VAL A 8 -39.02 -11.76 -9.29
C VAL A 8 -40.05 -11.45 -10.39
N SER A 9 -40.17 -10.18 -10.76
CA SER A 9 -41.10 -9.74 -11.80
C SER A 9 -40.82 -10.50 -13.09
N SER A 10 -41.89 -10.92 -13.76
CA SER A 10 -42.01 -11.66 -15.02
C SER A 10 -41.39 -11.00 -16.27
N ALA A 11 -40.17 -10.46 -16.19
CA ALA A 11 -39.43 -10.02 -17.36
C ALA A 11 -38.77 -11.24 -18.02
N SER A 12 -39.37 -11.76 -19.09
CA SER A 12 -38.71 -12.77 -19.92
C SER A 12 -37.43 -12.17 -20.51
N LEU A 13 -36.32 -12.91 -20.41
CA LEU A 13 -35.07 -12.50 -21.05
C LEU A 13 -35.30 -12.28 -22.56
N PRO A 14 -34.69 -11.24 -23.15
CA PRO A 14 -34.94 -10.85 -24.53
C PRO A 14 -34.63 -12.00 -25.50
N LYS A 15 -35.32 -12.01 -26.65
CA LYS A 15 -35.11 -13.03 -27.70
C LYS A 15 -33.65 -13.07 -28.16
N GLY A 16 -32.98 -11.92 -28.23
CA GLY A 16 -31.55 -11.81 -28.50
C GLY A 16 -30.70 -12.55 -27.47
N TRP A 17 -31.05 -12.50 -26.17
CA TRP A 17 -30.34 -13.25 -25.13
C TRP A 17 -30.56 -14.76 -25.27
N GLN A 18 -31.81 -15.19 -25.52
CA GLN A 18 -32.10 -16.62 -25.73
C GLN A 18 -31.30 -17.18 -26.93
N ALA A 19 -31.20 -16.41 -28.02
CA ALA A 19 -30.39 -16.76 -29.17
C ALA A 19 -28.89 -16.77 -28.85
N PHE A 20 -28.41 -15.79 -28.07
CA PHE A 20 -27.00 -15.68 -27.65
C PHE A 20 -26.57 -16.81 -26.71
N ALA A 21 -27.43 -17.21 -25.78
CA ALA A 21 -27.18 -18.33 -24.88
C ALA A 21 -26.99 -19.66 -25.65
N LEU A 22 -27.69 -19.82 -26.78
CA LEU A 22 -27.58 -20.99 -27.67
C LEU A 22 -26.40 -20.91 -28.64
N LYS A 23 -26.12 -19.72 -29.18
CA LYS A 23 -25.04 -19.49 -30.15
C LYS A 23 -24.25 -18.25 -29.74
N ARG A 24 -23.07 -18.43 -29.18
CA ARG A 24 -22.24 -17.38 -28.56
C ARG A 24 -21.30 -16.73 -29.58
N ASP A 25 -21.82 -15.87 -30.44
CA ASP A 25 -21.03 -15.17 -31.45
C ASP A 25 -21.38 -13.67 -31.53
N ALA A 26 -20.62 -12.90 -32.32
CA ALA A 26 -20.83 -11.46 -32.47
C ALA A 26 -22.22 -11.12 -33.04
N THR A 27 -22.82 -12.00 -33.86
CA THR A 27 -24.12 -11.75 -34.49
C THR A 27 -25.24 -11.78 -33.45
N THR A 28 -25.21 -12.77 -32.57
CA THR A 28 -26.19 -12.92 -31.49
C THR A 28 -25.91 -11.95 -30.33
N ALA A 29 -24.65 -11.61 -30.04
CA ALA A 29 -24.31 -10.54 -29.09
C ALA A 29 -24.87 -9.19 -29.55
N LYS A 30 -24.76 -8.88 -30.86
CA LYS A 30 -25.36 -7.70 -31.48
C LYS A 30 -26.89 -7.70 -31.38
N ALA A 31 -27.52 -8.87 -31.39
CA ALA A 31 -28.96 -8.98 -31.14
C ALA A 31 -29.31 -8.64 -29.68
N VAL A 32 -28.52 -9.08 -28.70
CA VAL A 32 -28.66 -8.67 -27.29
C VAL A 32 -28.54 -7.15 -27.15
N ALA A 33 -27.49 -6.55 -27.72
CA ALA A 33 -27.29 -5.10 -27.67
C ALA A 33 -28.44 -4.34 -28.35
N ARG A 34 -28.96 -4.84 -29.49
CA ARG A 34 -30.11 -4.25 -30.18
C ARG A 34 -31.37 -4.30 -29.32
N ASP A 35 -31.66 -5.45 -28.70
CA ASP A 35 -32.83 -5.61 -27.84
C ASP A 35 -32.77 -4.62 -26.67
N LEU A 36 -31.61 -4.51 -26.02
CA LEU A 36 -31.38 -3.53 -24.95
C LEU A 36 -31.57 -2.08 -25.40
N ARG A 37 -31.25 -1.72 -26.66
CA ARG A 37 -31.46 -0.37 -27.24
C ARG A 37 -32.92 -0.03 -27.48
N THR A 38 -33.75 -1.03 -27.71
CA THR A 38 -35.19 -0.82 -27.94
C THR A 38 -36.00 -0.71 -26.65
N MET A 39 -35.40 -1.00 -25.50
CA MET A 39 -36.04 -0.94 -24.19
C MET A 39 -35.96 0.46 -23.58
N THR A 40 -36.88 0.76 -22.66
CA THR A 40 -36.74 1.94 -21.80
C THR A 40 -35.50 1.79 -20.90
N PRO A 41 -34.85 2.88 -20.45
CA PRO A 41 -33.64 2.79 -19.63
C PRO A 41 -33.81 1.90 -18.38
N THR A 42 -34.94 2.03 -17.67
CA THR A 42 -35.23 1.24 -16.47
C THR A 42 -35.40 -0.25 -16.78
N THR A 43 -36.10 -0.58 -17.88
CA THR A 43 -36.26 -1.97 -18.33
C THR A 43 -34.93 -2.55 -18.78
N ALA A 44 -34.15 -1.80 -19.58
CA ALA A 44 -32.85 -2.23 -20.07
C ALA A 44 -31.89 -2.56 -18.91
N LYS A 45 -31.82 -1.69 -17.89
CA LYS A 45 -31.00 -1.93 -16.69
C LYS A 45 -31.44 -3.16 -15.90
N THR A 46 -32.75 -3.35 -15.75
CA THR A 46 -33.30 -4.56 -15.09
C THR A 46 -32.95 -5.83 -15.87
N THR A 47 -33.06 -5.79 -17.19
CA THR A 47 -32.66 -6.90 -18.07
C THR A 47 -31.16 -7.16 -18.02
N MET A 48 -30.31 -6.12 -18.03
CA MET A 48 -28.86 -6.27 -17.88
C MET A 48 -28.50 -6.96 -16.55
N LYS A 49 -29.26 -6.71 -15.48
CA LYS A 49 -29.08 -7.41 -14.20
C LYS A 49 -29.37 -8.89 -14.31
N LEU A 50 -30.50 -9.26 -14.91
CA LEU A 50 -30.82 -10.67 -15.15
C LEU A 50 -29.76 -11.35 -16.04
N VAL A 51 -29.26 -10.65 -17.06
CA VAL A 51 -28.17 -11.15 -17.90
C VAL A 51 -26.89 -11.35 -17.10
N ALA A 52 -26.48 -10.37 -16.29
CA ALA A 52 -25.28 -10.46 -15.46
C ALA A 52 -25.38 -11.60 -14.43
N ASP A 53 -26.55 -11.77 -13.79
CA ASP A 53 -26.81 -12.85 -12.83
C ASP A 53 -26.71 -14.22 -13.53
N GLN A 54 -27.27 -14.39 -14.73
CA GLN A 54 -27.11 -15.64 -15.50
C GLN A 54 -25.66 -15.88 -15.97
N LEU A 55 -24.95 -14.82 -16.37
CA LEU A 55 -23.54 -14.92 -16.72
C LEU A 55 -22.70 -15.36 -15.52
N ALA A 56 -23.06 -14.93 -14.31
CA ALA A 56 -22.36 -15.29 -13.08
C ALA A 56 -22.45 -16.79 -12.75
N GLU A 57 -23.51 -17.48 -13.21
CA GLU A 57 -23.71 -18.93 -13.05
C GLU A 57 -22.89 -19.79 -14.03
N LEU A 58 -22.31 -19.18 -15.07
CA LEU A 58 -21.51 -19.89 -16.07
C LEU A 58 -20.07 -20.16 -15.59
N SER A 59 -19.38 -21.07 -16.29
CA SER A 59 -17.94 -21.24 -16.10
C SER A 59 -17.20 -19.91 -16.34
N PRO A 60 -16.10 -19.62 -15.62
CA PRO A 60 -15.41 -18.34 -15.79
C PRO A 60 -14.95 -18.04 -17.23
N LYS A 61 -14.55 -19.08 -17.97
CA LYS A 61 -14.18 -18.99 -19.39
C LYS A 61 -15.36 -18.53 -20.24
N ASP A 62 -16.51 -19.17 -20.08
CA ASP A 62 -17.72 -18.84 -20.84
C ASP A 62 -18.27 -17.48 -20.46
N ARG A 63 -18.33 -17.19 -19.17
CA ARG A 63 -18.73 -15.89 -18.63
C ARG A 63 -17.89 -14.77 -19.22
N SER A 64 -16.56 -14.91 -19.19
CA SER A 64 -15.64 -13.89 -19.70
C SER A 64 -15.79 -13.67 -21.21
N ALA A 65 -15.77 -14.75 -21.99
CA ALA A 65 -15.96 -14.66 -23.44
C ALA A 65 -17.30 -14.02 -23.81
N MET A 66 -18.38 -14.39 -23.10
CA MET A 66 -19.72 -13.86 -23.37
C MET A 66 -19.87 -12.39 -22.95
N SER A 67 -19.36 -12.01 -21.77
CA SER A 67 -19.33 -10.62 -21.31
C SER A 67 -18.54 -9.72 -22.24
N ARG A 68 -17.36 -10.17 -22.71
CA ARG A 68 -16.53 -9.46 -23.69
C ARG A 68 -17.29 -9.22 -25.00
N LEU A 69 -17.94 -10.26 -25.54
CA LEU A 69 -18.73 -10.16 -26.78
C LEU A 69 -19.89 -9.18 -26.64
N ILE A 70 -20.67 -9.25 -25.55
CA ILE A 70 -21.76 -8.30 -25.30
C ILE A 70 -21.21 -6.88 -25.18
N MET A 71 -20.15 -6.69 -24.39
CA MET A 71 -19.56 -5.37 -24.16
C MET A 71 -19.11 -4.69 -25.45
N SER A 72 -18.48 -5.44 -26.37
CA SER A 72 -18.00 -4.90 -27.65
C SER A 72 -19.12 -4.32 -28.54
N GLU A 73 -20.37 -4.75 -28.33
CA GLU A 73 -21.54 -4.32 -29.10
C GLU A 73 -22.34 -3.20 -28.39
N LEU A 74 -22.05 -2.90 -27.11
CA LEU A 74 -22.72 -1.85 -26.35
C LEU A 74 -22.04 -0.48 -26.55
N SER A 75 -22.83 0.59 -26.35
CA SER A 75 -22.35 1.97 -26.51
C SER A 75 -23.05 2.91 -25.53
N GLY A 76 -22.39 4.01 -25.16
CA GLY A 76 -22.95 5.02 -24.25
C GLY A 76 -23.44 4.40 -22.95
N ASP A 77 -24.59 4.88 -22.45
CA ASP A 77 -25.17 4.50 -21.16
C ASP A 77 -25.36 3.00 -20.97
N GLN A 78 -25.59 2.26 -22.05
CA GLN A 78 -25.83 0.82 -21.97
C GLN A 78 -24.57 0.03 -21.62
N ALA A 79 -23.42 0.42 -22.17
CA ALA A 79 -22.14 -0.19 -21.83
C ALA A 79 -21.81 0.10 -20.35
N ARG A 80 -22.12 1.33 -19.91
CA ARG A 80 -21.97 1.77 -18.52
C ARG A 80 -22.77 0.90 -17.57
N ASP A 81 -24.07 0.81 -17.80
CA ASP A 81 -24.99 0.08 -16.94
C ASP A 81 -24.64 -1.41 -16.93
N PHE A 82 -24.24 -1.98 -18.06
CA PHE A 82 -23.81 -3.38 -18.10
C PHE A 82 -22.53 -3.63 -17.28
N LEU A 83 -21.51 -2.77 -17.39
CA LEU A 83 -20.29 -2.91 -16.57
C LEU A 83 -20.60 -2.78 -15.08
N LYS A 84 -21.36 -1.75 -14.68
CA LYS A 84 -21.74 -1.51 -13.28
C LYS A 84 -22.53 -2.67 -12.71
N VAL A 85 -23.50 -3.16 -13.47
CA VAL A 85 -24.34 -4.27 -13.03
C VAL A 85 -23.52 -5.56 -12.95
N THR A 86 -22.63 -5.81 -13.91
CA THR A 86 -21.69 -6.96 -13.85
C THR A 86 -20.82 -6.88 -12.60
N ALA A 87 -20.19 -5.74 -12.33
CA ALA A 87 -19.38 -5.53 -11.13
C ALA A 87 -20.20 -5.73 -9.84
N ALA A 88 -21.39 -5.15 -9.76
CA ALA A 88 -22.28 -5.28 -8.62
C ALA A 88 -22.76 -6.73 -8.40
N THR A 89 -23.03 -7.48 -9.47
CA THR A 89 -23.35 -8.92 -9.40
C THR A 89 -22.14 -9.72 -8.88
N ARG A 90 -20.91 -9.36 -9.29
CA ARG A 90 -19.68 -10.02 -8.81
C ARG A 90 -19.37 -9.76 -7.34
N LEU A 91 -19.76 -8.60 -6.80
CA LEU A 91 -19.69 -8.33 -5.36
C LEU A 91 -20.72 -9.16 -4.56
N LYS A 92 -21.85 -9.53 -5.18
CA LYS A 92 -22.94 -10.28 -4.52
C LYS A 92 -22.80 -11.80 -4.62
N HIS A 93 -22.25 -12.32 -5.71
CA HIS A 93 -22.11 -13.76 -5.90
C HIS A 93 -20.96 -14.32 -5.07
N SER A 94 -21.27 -15.25 -4.17
CA SER A 94 -20.29 -16.16 -3.58
C SER A 94 -19.66 -17.00 -4.68
N THR A 95 -18.38 -16.75 -4.96
CA THR A 95 -17.58 -17.55 -5.90
C THR A 95 -17.38 -18.95 -5.32
N VAL A 96 -18.22 -19.92 -5.72
CA VAL A 96 -18.10 -21.38 -5.49
C VAL A 96 -18.03 -21.78 -4.01
N VAL A 97 -18.99 -22.59 -3.54
CA VAL A 97 -19.04 -23.10 -2.15
C VAL A 97 -17.72 -23.80 -1.78
N PRO A 98 -16.87 -23.23 -0.91
CA PRO A 98 -15.74 -23.90 -0.29
C PRO A 98 -16.24 -24.70 0.94
N PRO A 99 -15.48 -25.69 1.44
CA PRO A 99 -15.77 -26.31 2.74
C PRO A 99 -15.78 -25.24 3.84
N ASP A 100 -16.67 -25.42 4.83
CA ASP A 100 -16.95 -24.46 5.91
C ASP A 100 -15.69 -23.77 6.47
N PRO A 101 -15.61 -22.43 6.43
CA PRO A 101 -14.58 -21.69 7.14
C PRO A 101 -14.84 -21.79 8.65
N THR A 102 -13.87 -22.30 9.40
CA THR A 102 -13.75 -21.99 10.83
C THR A 102 -13.58 -20.49 11.00
N ALA A 103 -14.40 -19.90 11.87
CA ALA A 103 -14.53 -18.46 12.06
C ALA A 103 -13.20 -17.76 12.38
N GLN A 104 -12.84 -16.74 11.60
CA GLN A 104 -12.07 -15.61 12.12
C GLN A 104 -13.06 -14.62 12.71
N SER A 105 -12.94 -14.43 14.03
CA SER A 105 -13.59 -13.43 14.88
C SER A 105 -15.07 -13.16 14.61
N SER A 106 -15.91 -13.80 15.41
CA SER A 106 -17.28 -13.39 15.70
C SER A 106 -17.33 -11.97 16.28
N ASP A 107 -17.43 -10.93 15.44
CA ASP A 107 -18.29 -9.74 15.62
C ASP A 107 -18.01 -8.68 14.54
N VAL A 108 -18.66 -8.77 13.38
CA VAL A 108 -19.08 -7.57 12.63
C VAL A 108 -20.43 -7.87 11.98
N VAL A 109 -21.52 -7.48 12.65
CA VAL A 109 -22.88 -7.58 12.11
C VAL A 109 -23.08 -6.49 11.06
N HIS A 110 -23.09 -6.86 9.78
CA HIS A 110 -23.92 -6.22 8.77
C HIS A 110 -24.61 -7.30 7.91
N TYR A 111 -25.94 -7.25 7.88
CA TYR A 111 -26.86 -8.27 7.38
C TYR A 111 -26.61 -8.75 5.93
N LEU A 112 -26.48 -10.07 5.76
CA LEU A 112 -27.08 -10.82 4.65
C LEU A 112 -27.66 -12.14 5.21
N ASP A 113 -28.99 -12.24 5.25
CA ASP A 113 -29.76 -13.38 5.75
C ASP A 113 -29.44 -14.68 5.01
N LEU A 114 -28.99 -15.75 5.70
CA LEU A 114 -29.13 -17.14 5.21
C LEU A 114 -29.40 -18.14 6.36
N VAL A 115 -30.34 -19.05 6.08
CA VAL A 115 -31.10 -19.96 6.97
C VAL A 115 -30.26 -21.16 7.47
N PRO A 116 -30.51 -21.72 8.70
CA PRO A 116 -29.74 -22.85 9.24
C PRO A 116 -30.03 -24.22 8.56
N PRO A 117 -29.08 -25.18 8.58
CA PRO A 117 -29.10 -26.36 7.72
C PRO A 117 -29.93 -27.54 8.29
N LYS A 118 -30.40 -28.42 7.39
CA LYS A 118 -30.96 -29.75 7.71
C LYS A 118 -30.11 -30.88 7.13
N ASP A 119 -29.80 -31.82 8.02
CA ASP A 119 -29.38 -33.23 7.94
C ASP A 119 -28.71 -33.82 6.69
N LEU A 120 -27.56 -34.44 6.99
CA LEU A 120 -26.64 -35.20 6.14
C LEU A 120 -27.32 -36.35 5.37
N VAL A 121 -27.15 -36.37 4.04
CA VAL A 121 -27.38 -37.57 3.22
C VAL A 121 -26.04 -38.10 2.71
N LYS A 122 -25.73 -39.35 3.08
CA LYS A 122 -24.57 -40.13 2.63
C LYS A 122 -24.64 -40.39 1.12
N LEU A 123 -23.60 -40.00 0.39
CA LEU A 123 -23.39 -40.41 -1.01
C LEU A 123 -22.85 -41.85 -1.08
N LYS A 124 -23.46 -42.65 -1.95
CA LYS A 124 -23.15 -44.05 -2.24
C LYS A 124 -21.92 -44.18 -3.14
N SER A 125 -21.11 -45.20 -2.89
CA SER A 125 -20.01 -45.62 -3.76
C SER A 125 -20.52 -46.39 -4.99
N THR A 126 -20.03 -46.06 -6.18
CA THR A 126 -19.98 -46.99 -7.31
C THR A 126 -18.63 -46.87 -8.03
N ARG A 127 -18.09 -48.04 -8.37
CA ARG A 127 -16.79 -48.31 -9.00
C ARG A 127 -16.81 -48.07 -10.53
N PRO A 128 -15.62 -47.98 -11.18
CA PRO A 128 -15.43 -47.29 -12.46
C PRO A 128 -15.59 -48.20 -13.68
N SER A 129 -15.90 -47.59 -14.84
CA SER A 129 -15.77 -48.20 -16.16
C SER A 129 -14.80 -47.40 -17.03
N ASP A 130 -13.60 -47.95 -17.19
CA ASP A 130 -12.75 -47.96 -18.39
C ASP A 130 -12.85 -46.80 -19.39
N ASN A 131 -12.39 -45.61 -18.98
CA ASN A 131 -11.60 -44.67 -19.81
C ASN A 131 -11.05 -43.42 -19.07
N GLU A 132 -10.91 -43.46 -17.74
CA GLU A 132 -10.42 -42.35 -16.91
C GLU A 132 -8.99 -42.56 -16.40
N ASN A 133 -7.99 -42.64 -17.29
CA ASN A 133 -6.58 -42.81 -16.86
C ASN A 133 -5.63 -41.67 -17.27
N ALA A 134 -6.13 -40.52 -17.73
CA ALA A 134 -5.32 -39.31 -17.92
C ALA A 134 -5.49 -38.29 -16.78
N LEU A 135 -6.72 -38.12 -16.26
CA LEU A 135 -7.00 -37.16 -15.18
C LEU A 135 -6.78 -37.72 -13.76
N LEU A 136 -6.66 -39.05 -13.60
CA LEU A 136 -6.36 -39.67 -12.32
C LEU A 136 -4.85 -39.65 -11.99
N LEU A 137 -3.98 -39.49 -12.99
CA LEU A 137 -2.54 -39.30 -12.78
C LEU A 137 -2.22 -37.85 -12.35
N ASP A 138 -2.91 -36.85 -12.89
CA ASP A 138 -2.78 -35.46 -12.42
C ASP A 138 -3.34 -35.25 -11.00
N ALA A 139 -4.35 -36.03 -10.60
CA ALA A 139 -4.87 -36.00 -9.23
C ALA A 139 -3.97 -36.75 -8.22
N LEU A 140 -3.04 -37.61 -8.68
CA LEU A 140 -2.10 -38.34 -7.83
C LEU A 140 -0.79 -37.57 -7.59
N ASP A 141 -0.43 -36.60 -8.45
CA ASP A 141 0.74 -35.74 -8.24
C ASP A 141 0.51 -34.62 -7.21
N LEU A 142 -0.75 -34.30 -6.89
CA LEU A 142 -1.10 -33.41 -5.77
C LEU A 142 -1.16 -34.14 -4.41
N TYR A 143 -0.92 -35.46 -4.36
CA TYR A 143 -0.93 -36.25 -3.12
C TYR A 143 0.47 -36.60 -2.58
N THR A 144 1.56 -36.38 -3.32
CA THR A 144 2.93 -36.69 -2.85
C THR A 144 3.61 -35.52 -2.13
N ALA A 145 2.87 -34.84 -1.25
CA ALA A 145 3.42 -33.87 -0.31
C ALA A 145 4.24 -34.53 0.83
N ASP A 146 4.53 -35.83 0.77
CA ASP A 146 5.41 -36.49 1.73
C ASP A 146 6.43 -37.40 1.02
N ARG A 147 7.67 -36.90 0.96
CA ARG A 147 8.93 -37.59 0.59
C ARG A 147 9.02 -38.20 -0.83
N ARG A 148 9.69 -37.48 -1.75
CA ARG A 148 10.85 -37.90 -2.59
C ARG A 148 11.11 -36.89 -3.71
N MET A 149 12.34 -36.89 -4.22
CA MET A 149 12.88 -35.98 -5.23
C MET A 149 11.96 -35.75 -6.44
N VAL A 150 11.72 -34.48 -6.77
CA VAL A 150 11.11 -34.03 -8.03
C VAL A 150 12.01 -34.45 -9.19
N ASP A 151 11.44 -35.15 -10.18
CA ASP A 151 12.14 -35.43 -11.44
C ASP A 151 12.21 -34.15 -12.28
N LEU A 152 13.34 -33.45 -12.17
CA LEU A 152 13.60 -32.19 -12.86
C LEU A 152 13.58 -32.33 -14.39
N ALA A 153 13.73 -33.53 -14.95
CA ALA A 153 13.70 -33.74 -16.40
C ALA A 153 12.27 -33.70 -16.97
N ALA A 154 11.27 -34.14 -16.19
CA ALA A 154 9.85 -34.08 -16.56
C ALA A 154 9.29 -32.65 -16.45
N LEU A 155 9.80 -31.85 -15.51
CA LEU A 155 9.46 -30.44 -15.37
C LEU A 155 10.03 -29.60 -16.53
N GLU A 156 11.22 -29.96 -17.01
CA GLU A 156 11.92 -29.29 -18.12
C GLU A 156 11.25 -29.58 -19.48
N GLN A 157 10.71 -30.79 -19.68
CA GLN A 157 9.90 -31.09 -20.88
C GLN A 157 8.58 -30.30 -20.97
N ARG A 158 8.03 -29.83 -19.84
CA ARG A 158 6.80 -28.99 -19.83
C ARG A 158 7.05 -27.52 -20.16
N VAL A 159 8.27 -27.02 -19.95
CA VAL A 159 8.63 -25.61 -20.24
C VAL A 159 8.75 -25.33 -21.74
N ASP A 160 9.06 -26.36 -22.53
CA ASP A 160 9.24 -26.28 -23.98
C ASP A 160 8.00 -26.72 -24.80
N ASP A 161 6.91 -27.15 -24.14
CA ASP A 161 5.66 -27.53 -24.80
C ASP A 161 4.80 -26.29 -25.11
N GLU A 162 4.66 -25.97 -26.41
CA GLU A 162 3.84 -24.85 -26.91
C GLU A 162 2.32 -25.04 -26.65
N SER A 163 1.89 -26.24 -26.25
CA SER A 163 0.50 -26.57 -25.92
C SER A 163 0.16 -26.53 -24.43
N ASP A 164 1.16 -26.36 -23.55
CA ASP A 164 0.96 -26.20 -22.11
C ASP A 164 0.57 -24.75 -21.80
N ALA A 165 -0.63 -24.55 -21.24
CA ALA A 165 -1.18 -23.25 -20.87
C ALA A 165 -0.42 -22.55 -19.72
N SER A 166 0.65 -23.16 -19.20
CA SER A 166 1.51 -22.64 -18.13
C SER A 166 2.92 -22.20 -18.58
N SER A 167 3.28 -22.29 -19.87
CA SER A 167 4.69 -22.15 -20.33
C SER A 167 4.99 -20.92 -21.23
N MET A 168 6.29 -20.64 -21.38
CA MET A 168 6.93 -19.50 -22.06
C MET A 168 6.58 -19.30 -23.56
N GLY A 169 5.98 -20.29 -24.21
CA GLY A 169 5.61 -20.23 -25.63
C GLY A 169 4.56 -19.15 -25.94
N HIS A 170 3.58 -18.96 -25.05
CA HIS A 170 2.57 -17.91 -25.20
C HIS A 170 3.15 -16.50 -25.04
N LEU A 171 4.15 -16.31 -24.18
CA LEU A 171 4.84 -15.03 -24.02
C LEU A 171 5.66 -14.65 -25.27
N ARG A 172 6.25 -15.64 -25.96
CA ARG A 172 6.95 -15.40 -27.24
C ARG A 172 5.98 -15.04 -28.37
N MET A 173 4.84 -15.73 -28.47
CA MET A 173 3.80 -15.41 -29.46
C MET A 173 3.11 -14.07 -29.16
N ALA A 174 2.85 -13.74 -27.90
CA ALA A 174 2.32 -12.45 -27.49
C ALA A 174 3.33 -11.31 -27.74
N ALA A 175 4.62 -11.53 -27.48
CA ALA A 175 5.68 -10.55 -27.79
C ALA A 175 5.80 -10.32 -29.30
N LYS A 176 5.72 -11.37 -30.12
CA LYS A 176 5.74 -11.29 -31.58
C LYS A 176 4.51 -10.56 -32.12
N LEU A 177 3.33 -10.84 -31.54
CA LEU A 177 2.08 -10.16 -31.87
C LEU A 177 2.11 -8.67 -31.46
N VAL A 178 2.70 -8.33 -30.31
CA VAL A 178 2.90 -6.94 -29.86
C VAL A 178 3.87 -6.18 -30.78
N ASP A 179 4.93 -6.83 -31.25
CA ASP A 179 5.88 -6.23 -32.20
C ASP A 179 5.25 -6.07 -33.61
N GLU A 180 4.35 -6.98 -34.00
CA GLU A 180 3.55 -6.88 -35.24
C GLU A 180 2.43 -5.83 -35.14
N ILE A 181 1.80 -5.66 -33.97
CA ILE A 181 0.74 -4.65 -33.73
C ILE A 181 1.32 -3.23 -33.66
N ASN A 182 2.56 -3.07 -33.18
CA ASN A 182 3.19 -1.75 -32.94
C ASN A 182 3.87 -1.12 -34.15
N GLY A 183 3.68 -1.64 -35.37
CA GLY A 183 3.89 -0.87 -36.61
C GLY A 183 5.28 -0.25 -36.78
N GLY A 184 6.35 -1.06 -36.72
CA GLY A 184 7.58 -0.88 -37.52
C GLY A 184 8.39 0.43 -37.47
N LYS A 185 8.10 1.43 -36.63
CA LYS A 185 8.95 2.64 -36.50
C LYS A 185 9.19 3.02 -35.02
N VAL A 186 10.32 2.55 -34.52
CA VAL A 186 11.10 2.95 -33.34
C VAL A 186 10.32 3.66 -32.24
N THR A 187 9.71 2.88 -31.34
CA THR A 187 9.08 3.34 -30.10
C THR A 187 10.03 3.21 -28.90
N TYR A 188 9.73 3.94 -27.83
CA TYR A 188 10.41 3.95 -26.52
C TYR A 188 10.81 2.55 -26.00
N SER A 189 10.03 1.50 -26.31
CA SER A 189 10.34 0.12 -25.97
C SER A 189 11.58 -0.41 -26.69
N GLN A 190 11.83 -0.02 -27.95
CA GLN A 190 12.96 -0.48 -28.75
C GLN A 190 14.27 0.20 -28.35
N LEU A 191 14.25 1.50 -27.99
CA LEU A 191 15.40 2.21 -27.39
C LEU A 191 15.76 1.61 -26.02
N ARG A 192 14.76 1.33 -25.18
CA ARG A 192 14.96 0.65 -23.88
C ARG A 192 15.48 -0.79 -24.08
N ARG A 193 14.96 -1.54 -25.06
CA ARG A 193 15.45 -2.88 -25.44
C ARG A 193 16.88 -2.86 -26.01
N THR A 194 17.29 -1.79 -26.69
CA THR A 194 18.64 -1.65 -27.25
C THR A 194 19.64 -1.28 -26.15
N ASP A 195 19.27 -0.39 -25.22
CA ASP A 195 20.05 -0.07 -24.01
C ASP A 195 20.18 -1.27 -23.06
N LEU A 196 19.12 -2.07 -22.92
CA LEU A 196 19.12 -3.28 -22.08
C LEU A 196 19.69 -4.51 -22.79
N GLY A 197 19.65 -4.55 -24.12
CA GLY A 197 20.05 -5.69 -24.95
C GLY A 197 21.55 -5.96 -24.96
N LEU A 198 22.37 -5.00 -24.54
CA LEU A 198 23.81 -5.24 -24.30
C LEU A 198 24.08 -6.01 -22.99
N THR A 199 23.07 -6.17 -22.12
CA THR A 199 23.25 -6.73 -20.76
C THR A 199 22.37 -7.96 -20.46
N VAL A 200 21.36 -8.29 -21.27
CA VAL A 200 20.33 -9.28 -20.88
C VAL A 200 19.98 -10.22 -22.04
N LYS A 201 20.17 -11.54 -21.83
CA LYS A 201 19.71 -12.62 -22.74
C LYS A 201 18.71 -13.61 -22.11
N ASP A 202 18.44 -13.55 -20.80
CA ASP A 202 17.62 -14.55 -20.09
C ASP A 202 16.32 -13.95 -19.52
N THR A 203 15.15 -14.45 -19.95
CA THR A 203 13.81 -13.94 -19.58
C THR A 203 13.01 -14.95 -18.75
N THR A 204 13.05 -14.86 -17.41
CA THR A 204 12.15 -15.63 -16.52
C THR A 204 11.03 -14.74 -15.95
N GLN A 205 9.89 -15.33 -15.54
CA GLN A 205 8.77 -14.60 -14.91
C GLN A 205 9.19 -13.80 -13.66
N GLU A 206 10.10 -14.34 -12.83
CA GLU A 206 10.68 -13.61 -11.70
C GLU A 206 11.49 -12.39 -12.14
N HIS A 207 12.19 -12.49 -13.28
CA HIS A 207 12.94 -11.36 -13.85
C HIS A 207 11.99 -10.27 -14.38
N LEU A 208 10.84 -10.66 -14.93
CA LEU A 208 9.79 -9.71 -15.29
C LEU A 208 9.17 -9.06 -14.05
N VAL A 209 9.01 -9.73 -12.91
CA VAL A 209 8.55 -9.08 -11.66
C VAL A 209 9.61 -8.12 -11.10
N ASP A 210 10.89 -8.48 -11.16
CA ASP A 210 12.02 -7.62 -10.75
C ASP A 210 12.26 -6.45 -11.71
N GLN A 211 12.04 -6.62 -13.03
CA GLN A 211 12.28 -5.60 -14.07
C GLN A 211 11.04 -4.78 -14.45
N ILE A 212 9.84 -5.35 -14.52
CA ILE A 212 8.57 -4.59 -14.64
C ILE A 212 8.34 -3.79 -13.36
N GLY A 213 8.94 -4.23 -12.24
CA GLY A 213 9.01 -3.54 -10.94
C GLY A 213 9.79 -2.23 -10.90
N PHE A 214 9.79 -1.43 -11.98
CA PHE A 214 10.51 -0.16 -12.12
C PHE A 214 10.03 0.98 -11.21
N ARG A 215 9.17 0.70 -10.25
CA ARG A 215 8.76 1.67 -9.22
C ARG A 215 8.93 1.01 -7.86
N THR A 216 9.96 1.45 -7.14
CA THR A 216 10.25 1.18 -5.72
C THR A 216 10.98 -0.13 -5.34
N ALA A 217 12.28 -0.01 -5.06
CA ALA A 217 12.97 -0.55 -3.87
C ALA A 217 14.44 -0.07 -3.85
N LYS A 218 14.98 0.20 -2.65
CA LYS A 218 16.35 0.72 -2.41
C LYS A 218 17.44 -0.36 -2.55
N THR A 219 17.06 -1.63 -2.63
CA THR A 219 17.95 -2.79 -2.48
C THR A 219 18.69 -3.22 -3.75
N GLN A 220 18.43 -2.58 -4.91
CA GLN A 220 19.15 -2.81 -6.17
C GLN A 220 20.22 -1.74 -6.48
N ARG A 221 20.68 -1.01 -5.47
CA ARG A 221 21.72 0.03 -5.63
C ARG A 221 23.11 -0.60 -5.78
N THR A 222 23.67 -0.58 -6.99
CA THR A 222 25.13 -0.45 -7.15
C THR A 222 25.40 0.92 -7.76
N GLU A 223 26.37 1.66 -7.20
CA GLU A 223 26.68 3.06 -7.52
C GLU A 223 27.03 3.32 -9.01
N LYS A 224 27.11 2.28 -9.85
CA LYS A 224 27.62 2.36 -11.22
C LYS A 224 26.59 2.12 -12.32
N THR A 225 25.38 1.65 -12.01
CA THR A 225 24.36 1.33 -13.04
C THR A 225 23.08 2.09 -12.73
N GLY A 226 22.90 3.21 -13.43
CA GLY A 226 21.78 4.12 -13.23
C GLY A 226 20.44 3.50 -13.57
N LEU A 227 19.47 3.63 -12.66
CA LEU A 227 18.04 3.41 -12.92
C LEU A 227 17.15 4.40 -12.16
N SER A 228 17.13 5.59 -12.75
CA SER A 228 16.00 6.50 -12.95
C SER A 228 15.70 7.55 -11.88
N ALA A 229 15.64 8.80 -12.34
CA ALA A 229 15.20 9.96 -11.58
C ALA A 229 13.85 9.75 -10.87
N GLN A 230 12.99 8.84 -11.37
CA GLN A 230 11.68 8.48 -10.78
C GLN A 230 11.78 7.81 -9.40
N ASN A 231 12.82 7.01 -9.11
CA ASN A 231 12.99 6.40 -7.79
C ASN A 231 13.71 7.33 -6.80
N ASP A 232 14.57 8.25 -7.29
CA ASP A 232 15.09 9.34 -6.47
C ASP A 232 13.95 10.34 -6.12
N LEU A 233 13.04 10.58 -7.07
CA LEU A 233 11.81 11.39 -6.95
C LEU A 233 10.79 10.85 -5.93
N ALA A 234 10.62 9.52 -5.87
CA ALA A 234 9.60 8.84 -5.03
C ALA A 234 9.97 8.75 -3.53
N THR A 235 11.12 9.28 -3.14
CA THR A 235 11.52 9.35 -1.73
C THR A 235 11.19 10.74 -1.16
N THR A 236 10.94 10.83 0.16
CA THR A 236 10.90 12.09 0.95
C THR A 236 12.11 13.02 0.66
N TYR A 237 13.14 12.46 0.05
CA TYR A 237 14.33 13.12 -0.46
C TYR A 237 14.04 14.25 -1.45
N TRP A 238 13.07 14.15 -2.38
CA TRP A 238 12.77 15.30 -3.25
C TRP A 238 12.06 16.43 -2.49
N ARG A 239 11.12 16.15 -1.56
CA ARG A 239 10.53 17.19 -0.69
C ARG A 239 11.59 18.02 0.05
N SER A 240 12.67 17.37 0.49
CA SER A 240 13.73 17.97 1.31
C SER A 240 14.95 18.45 0.53
N THR A 241 15.07 18.12 -0.77
CA THR A 241 16.25 18.50 -1.58
C THR A 241 15.93 18.98 -3.00
N PHE A 242 14.66 19.23 -3.35
CA PHE A 242 14.25 19.65 -4.70
C PHE A 242 14.98 20.90 -5.20
N HIS A 243 15.33 21.84 -4.31
CA HIS A 243 16.10 23.03 -4.68
C HIS A 243 17.43 22.68 -5.38
N LYS A 244 17.98 21.47 -5.14
CA LYS A 244 19.21 20.96 -5.76
C LYS A 244 19.01 20.41 -7.17
N THR A 245 17.80 19.93 -7.50
CA THR A 245 17.46 19.33 -8.81
C THR A 245 16.60 20.26 -9.70
N LEU A 246 16.06 21.33 -9.11
CA LEU A 246 15.26 22.38 -9.76
C LEU A 246 15.93 23.01 -11.01
N PRO A 247 17.26 23.28 -11.06
CA PRO A 247 17.88 23.83 -12.27
C PRO A 247 17.80 22.89 -13.48
N ASP A 248 17.92 21.57 -13.26
CA ASP A 248 17.80 20.58 -14.34
C ASP A 248 16.35 20.33 -14.75
N PHE A 249 15.41 20.51 -13.82
CA PHE A 249 13.97 20.51 -14.08
C PHE A 249 13.55 21.69 -14.96
N GLN A 250 14.03 22.90 -14.67
CA GLN A 250 13.76 24.12 -15.47
C GLN A 250 14.18 23.98 -16.93
N LYS A 251 15.37 23.42 -17.18
CA LYS A 251 15.87 23.19 -18.55
C LYS A 251 14.90 22.35 -19.39
N LYS A 252 14.15 21.44 -18.76
CA LYS A 252 13.20 20.53 -19.43
C LYS A 252 11.83 21.17 -19.65
N LEU A 253 11.37 21.97 -18.68
CA LEU A 253 10.02 22.54 -18.66
C LEU A 253 9.72 23.56 -19.75
N ARG A 254 10.76 24.20 -20.33
CA ARG A 254 10.60 25.31 -21.30
C ARG A 254 9.60 26.40 -20.85
N SER A 255 9.44 26.57 -19.53
CA SER A 255 8.50 27.52 -18.91
C SER A 255 8.90 28.97 -19.25
N LYS A 256 7.92 29.88 -19.41
CA LYS A 256 8.18 31.32 -19.54
C LYS A 256 8.45 31.96 -18.19
N VAL A 257 8.09 31.30 -17.09
CA VAL A 257 8.42 31.73 -15.74
C VAL A 257 9.89 31.40 -15.47
N LYS A 258 10.74 32.44 -15.49
CA LYS A 258 12.13 32.34 -15.05
C LYS A 258 12.18 32.12 -13.54
N ILE A 259 12.83 31.06 -13.11
CA ILE A 259 13.04 30.70 -11.70
C ILE A 259 14.52 30.93 -11.40
N GLU A 260 14.83 31.74 -10.39
CA GLU A 260 16.20 32.16 -10.06
C GLU A 260 16.81 31.32 -8.92
N ASP A 261 18.13 31.39 -8.75
CA ASP A 261 18.84 30.65 -7.70
C ASP A 261 18.32 31.07 -6.31
N GLY A 262 17.69 30.13 -5.60
CA GLY A 262 17.10 30.33 -4.28
C GLY A 262 15.59 30.61 -4.27
N ASP A 263 14.93 30.67 -5.43
CA ASP A 263 13.46 30.55 -5.51
C ASP A 263 13.02 29.13 -5.10
N LEU A 264 11.81 29.00 -4.55
CA LEU A 264 11.23 27.72 -4.14
C LEU A 264 9.93 27.43 -4.87
N LEU A 265 9.62 26.15 -5.08
CA LEU A 265 8.30 25.74 -5.58
C LEU A 265 7.33 25.55 -4.43
N VAL A 266 6.10 25.98 -4.63
CA VAL A 266 4.99 25.87 -3.67
C VAL A 266 3.74 25.34 -4.38
N ASN A 267 2.88 24.63 -3.65
CA ASN A 267 1.67 23.99 -4.17
C ASN A 267 0.55 24.98 -4.53
N SER A 268 0.60 26.22 -4.03
CA SER A 268 -0.48 27.19 -4.22
C SER A 268 -0.02 28.63 -3.98
N PRO A 269 -0.56 29.62 -4.72
CA PRO A 269 -0.40 31.04 -4.42
C PRO A 269 -0.84 31.44 -3.01
N ARG A 270 -1.74 30.67 -2.39
CA ARG A 270 -2.28 30.98 -1.06
C ARG A 270 -1.29 30.68 0.07
N VAL A 271 -0.14 30.07 -0.22
CA VAL A 271 0.92 29.83 0.78
C VAL A 271 1.39 31.11 1.49
N LEU A 272 1.37 32.27 0.81
CA LEU A 272 1.81 33.54 1.39
C LEU A 272 1.05 33.89 2.67
N ARG A 273 -0.24 33.56 2.73
CA ARG A 273 -1.09 33.83 3.90
C ARG A 273 -0.66 32.98 5.11
N LYS A 274 -0.25 31.73 4.86
CA LYS A 274 0.25 30.84 5.91
C LYS A 274 1.66 31.24 6.35
N ILE A 275 2.49 31.71 5.42
CA ILE A 275 3.81 32.27 5.73
C ILE A 275 3.68 33.54 6.56
N GLU A 276 2.73 34.43 6.23
CA GLU A 276 2.42 35.63 7.01
C GLU A 276 2.05 35.28 8.46
N MET A 277 1.26 34.22 8.66
CA MET A 277 0.90 33.72 9.98
C MET A 277 2.13 33.27 10.80
N LEU A 278 3.13 32.64 10.16
CA LEU A 278 4.32 32.10 10.85
C LEU A 278 5.45 33.11 11.03
N LEU A 279 5.69 33.98 10.04
CA LEU A 279 6.86 34.85 9.97
C LEU A 279 6.52 36.34 10.01
N GLY A 280 5.23 36.67 10.03
CA GLY A 280 4.72 38.04 10.06
C GLY A 280 4.61 38.71 8.68
N LYS A 281 3.88 39.82 8.67
CA LYS A 281 3.60 40.66 7.50
C LYS A 281 4.85 41.22 6.82
N GLU A 282 5.89 41.54 7.60
CA GLU A 282 7.14 42.09 7.08
C GLU A 282 7.84 41.10 6.13
N VAL A 283 7.93 39.84 6.54
CA VAL A 283 8.56 38.78 5.72
C VAL A 283 7.68 38.45 4.53
N ALA A 284 6.37 38.23 4.75
CA ALA A 284 5.44 37.89 3.68
C ALA A 284 5.32 38.98 2.60
N GLY A 285 5.33 40.26 2.98
CA GLY A 285 5.25 41.40 2.06
C GLY A 285 6.46 41.54 1.14
N ARG A 286 7.58 40.88 1.44
CA ARG A 286 8.79 40.83 0.61
C ARG A 286 8.82 39.63 -0.34
N LEU A 287 7.86 38.73 -0.22
CA LEU A 287 7.73 37.55 -1.06
C LEU A 287 6.69 37.79 -2.16
N THR A 288 6.86 37.12 -3.28
CA THR A 288 5.85 37.08 -4.34
C THR A 288 5.66 35.64 -4.80
N VAL A 289 4.44 35.27 -5.18
CA VAL A 289 4.16 33.94 -5.75
C VAL A 289 3.64 34.09 -7.16
N VAL A 290 4.27 33.38 -8.10
CA VAL A 290 3.92 33.38 -9.51
C VAL A 290 3.53 31.96 -9.91
N ALA A 291 2.29 31.78 -10.39
CA ALA A 291 1.85 30.48 -10.92
C ALA A 291 2.72 30.07 -12.11
N LEU A 292 3.07 28.79 -12.19
CA LEU A 292 3.80 28.25 -13.33
C LEU A 292 2.85 28.17 -14.53
N ASP A 293 3.22 28.78 -15.67
CA ASP A 293 2.36 29.03 -16.85
C ASP A 293 1.16 28.07 -17.05
N GLY A 294 -0.05 28.58 -16.79
CA GLY A 294 -1.31 27.91 -17.15
C GLY A 294 -1.71 26.69 -16.32
N ARG A 295 -0.92 26.31 -15.30
CA ARG A 295 -1.18 25.14 -14.44
C ARG A 295 -1.52 25.59 -13.02
N LYS A 296 -2.68 25.18 -12.50
CA LYS A 296 -3.02 25.31 -11.07
C LYS A 296 -2.23 24.27 -10.25
N GLY A 297 -2.12 24.46 -8.93
CA GLY A 297 -1.44 23.50 -8.05
C GLY A 297 0.11 23.57 -8.02
N VAL A 298 0.77 24.38 -8.86
CA VAL A 298 2.23 24.61 -8.80
C VAL A 298 2.57 26.08 -9.04
N SER A 299 3.32 26.69 -8.13
CA SER A 299 3.76 28.08 -8.21
C SER A 299 5.20 28.25 -7.74
N VAL A 300 5.79 29.39 -8.06
CA VAL A 300 7.15 29.77 -7.68
C VAL A 300 7.08 30.86 -6.62
N LEU A 301 7.61 30.59 -5.43
CA LEU A 301 7.83 31.53 -4.36
C LEU A 301 9.17 32.25 -4.57
N LYS A 302 9.10 33.56 -4.78
CA LYS A 302 10.23 34.45 -5.09
C LYS A 302 10.52 35.41 -3.96
N GLY A 303 11.76 35.93 -3.93
CA GLY A 303 12.23 36.94 -2.97
C GLY A 303 13.00 36.37 -1.77
N ILE A 304 13.12 35.03 -1.70
CA ILE A 304 13.82 34.30 -0.64
C ILE A 304 15.31 34.66 -0.53
N PRO A 305 16.08 34.84 -1.63
CA PRO A 305 17.49 35.19 -1.52
C PRO A 305 17.75 36.48 -0.72
N GLY A 306 16.82 37.44 -0.76
CA GLY A 306 16.88 38.69 0.02
C GLY A 306 16.47 38.54 1.49
N LEU A 307 16.04 37.34 1.91
CA LEU A 307 15.51 37.00 3.23
C LEU A 307 16.31 35.87 3.90
N LYS A 308 17.53 35.58 3.42
CA LYS A 308 18.45 34.63 4.08
C LYS A 308 18.94 35.22 5.41
N ARG A 309 18.15 35.01 6.47
CA ARG A 309 18.56 35.19 7.86
C ARG A 309 18.90 33.83 8.46
N ASP A 310 19.86 33.78 9.39
CA ASP A 310 20.30 32.52 10.03
C ASP A 310 19.19 31.82 10.82
N ASP A 311 18.10 32.52 11.15
CA ASP A 311 16.94 32.02 11.90
C ASP A 311 15.78 31.48 11.04
N ILE A 312 15.83 31.62 9.71
CA ILE A 312 14.74 31.19 8.80
C ILE A 312 15.17 29.97 7.98
N ASN A 313 14.66 28.79 8.35
CA ASN A 313 14.81 27.57 7.58
C ASN A 313 13.60 27.34 6.66
N TRP A 314 13.69 27.81 5.42
CA TRP A 314 12.59 27.75 4.43
C TRP A 314 12.11 26.33 4.11
N ASP A 315 13.03 25.36 3.99
CA ASP A 315 12.66 23.97 3.72
C ASP A 315 11.81 23.39 4.87
N SER A 316 12.20 23.68 6.12
CA SER A 316 11.43 23.32 7.31
C SER A 316 10.06 24.00 7.34
N ILE A 317 10.00 25.30 7.02
CA ILE A 317 8.73 26.06 7.00
C ILE A 317 7.75 25.51 5.96
N LEU A 318 8.21 25.28 4.73
CA LEU A 318 7.33 24.76 3.67
C LEU A 318 6.89 23.33 3.97
N HIS A 319 7.75 22.52 4.58
CA HIS A 319 7.40 21.18 5.05
C HIS A 319 6.32 21.22 6.12
N GLU A 320 6.50 22.02 7.16
CA GLU A 320 5.54 22.19 8.27
C GLU A 320 4.19 22.76 7.79
N LEU A 321 4.20 23.63 6.78
CA LEU A 321 2.98 24.17 6.17
C LEU A 321 2.29 23.21 5.19
N GLY A 322 2.92 22.07 4.86
CA GLY A 322 2.47 21.18 3.78
C GLY A 322 2.46 21.84 2.41
N ALA A 323 3.23 22.92 2.22
CA ALA A 323 3.14 23.81 1.07
C ALA A 323 3.99 23.38 -0.13
N ALA A 324 4.68 22.24 -0.05
CA ALA A 324 5.45 21.70 -1.17
C ALA A 324 4.52 21.03 -2.20
N PRO A 325 4.74 21.23 -3.52
CA PRO A 325 4.06 20.45 -4.55
C PRO A 325 4.36 18.96 -4.41
N SER A 326 3.44 18.11 -4.89
CA SER A 326 3.70 16.68 -4.95
C SER A 326 4.73 16.34 -6.04
N ALA A 327 5.41 15.20 -5.89
CA ALA A 327 6.37 14.74 -6.90
C ALA A 327 5.70 14.46 -8.25
N TYR A 328 4.42 14.07 -8.28
CA TYR A 328 3.69 13.78 -9.51
C TYR A 328 3.16 15.02 -10.20
N GLN A 329 2.69 16.03 -9.45
CA GLN A 329 2.40 17.34 -10.04
C GLN A 329 3.62 17.88 -10.78
N LEU A 330 4.82 17.64 -10.23
CA LEU A 330 6.07 17.98 -10.89
C LEU A 330 6.40 17.04 -12.06
N TYR A 331 6.10 15.74 -11.99
CA TYR A 331 6.25 14.82 -13.12
C TYR A 331 5.36 15.18 -14.31
N GLU A 332 4.09 15.50 -14.07
CA GLU A 332 3.13 15.95 -15.10
C GLU A 332 3.66 17.17 -15.85
N LEU A 333 4.39 18.05 -15.14
CA LEU A 333 5.09 19.20 -15.71
C LEU A 333 6.36 18.84 -16.51
N MET A 334 7.01 17.71 -16.24
CA MET A 334 8.15 17.23 -17.05
C MET A 334 7.72 16.55 -18.33
N ASP A 335 6.48 16.04 -18.40
CA ASP A 335 5.95 15.33 -19.55
C ASP A 335 5.32 16.26 -20.61
N LEU A 336 5.42 17.58 -20.39
CA LEU A 336 4.93 18.62 -21.29
C LEU A 336 5.64 18.53 -22.65
N GLY A 337 4.88 18.18 -23.68
CA GLY A 337 5.35 18.10 -25.06
C GLY A 337 5.38 16.68 -25.64
N LYS A 338 4.91 15.67 -24.90
CA LYS A 338 4.53 14.40 -25.51
C LYS A 338 3.14 14.53 -26.12
N ASP A 339 3.02 14.09 -27.37
CA ASP A 339 1.72 13.95 -28.01
C ASP A 339 0.89 12.93 -27.20
N GLU A 340 -0.41 13.19 -27.08
CA GLU A 340 -1.33 12.17 -26.56
C GLU A 340 -1.13 10.87 -27.36
N PRO A 341 -1.04 9.71 -26.68
CA PRO A 341 -0.90 8.46 -27.39
C PRO A 341 -2.06 8.31 -28.40
N PRO A 342 -1.77 7.93 -29.66
CA PRO A 342 -2.82 7.85 -30.66
C PRO A 342 -3.87 6.81 -30.25
N THR A 343 -5.15 7.18 -30.44
CA THR A 343 -6.28 6.28 -30.27
C THR A 343 -6.11 5.05 -31.16
N ASN A 344 -6.04 3.86 -30.56
CA ASN A 344 -6.00 2.61 -31.32
C ASN A 344 -7.41 1.99 -31.39
N PHE A 345 -8.10 2.22 -32.52
CA PHE A 345 -9.44 1.68 -32.76
C PHE A 345 -9.51 0.15 -32.87
N LYS A 346 -8.37 -0.56 -32.76
CA LYS A 346 -8.33 -2.03 -32.73
C LYS A 346 -8.47 -2.60 -31.31
N VAL A 347 -8.38 -1.78 -30.26
CA VAL A 347 -8.37 -2.26 -28.87
C VAL A 347 -9.57 -1.70 -28.12
N ASP A 348 -10.53 -2.57 -27.76
CA ASP A 348 -11.72 -2.18 -27.01
C ASP A 348 -11.48 -2.36 -25.51
N THR A 349 -11.04 -1.28 -24.86
CA THR A 349 -10.68 -1.25 -23.44
C THR A 349 -11.84 -1.60 -22.49
N ARG A 350 -13.09 -1.37 -22.90
CA ARG A 350 -14.27 -1.74 -22.11
C ARG A 350 -14.46 -3.24 -22.15
N ALA A 351 -14.25 -3.84 -23.32
CA ALA A 351 -14.28 -5.28 -23.48
C ALA A 351 -13.13 -5.94 -22.71
N ASP A 352 -11.94 -5.32 -22.70
CA ASP A 352 -10.80 -5.79 -21.90
C ASP A 352 -11.07 -5.69 -20.38
N LEU A 353 -11.69 -4.61 -19.90
CA LEU A 353 -12.10 -4.50 -18.50
C LEU A 353 -13.16 -5.55 -18.14
N ALA A 354 -14.14 -5.75 -19.01
CA ALA A 354 -15.17 -6.77 -18.81
C ALA A 354 -14.56 -8.17 -18.71
N GLU A 355 -13.59 -8.50 -19.58
CA GLU A 355 -12.84 -9.75 -19.51
C GLU A 355 -12.05 -9.86 -18.19
N LEU A 356 -11.34 -8.81 -17.78
CA LEU A 356 -10.56 -8.79 -16.54
C LEU A 356 -11.43 -9.17 -15.34
N ILE A 357 -12.56 -8.47 -15.12
CA ILE A 357 -13.41 -8.66 -13.92
C ILE A 357 -14.26 -9.94 -13.95
N THR A 358 -14.38 -10.58 -15.12
CA THR A 358 -15.13 -11.83 -15.29
C THR A 358 -14.25 -13.06 -15.46
N SER A 359 -12.94 -12.88 -15.56
CA SER A 359 -11.94 -13.95 -15.67
C SER A 359 -11.98 -14.94 -14.51
N SER A 360 -11.44 -16.14 -14.72
CA SER A 360 -11.24 -17.16 -13.67
C SER A 360 -10.30 -16.66 -12.57
N ARG A 361 -9.25 -15.94 -12.96
CA ARG A 361 -8.24 -15.40 -12.05
C ARG A 361 -8.82 -14.34 -11.15
N PHE A 362 -9.66 -13.46 -11.68
CA PHE A 362 -10.39 -12.52 -10.85
C PHE A 362 -11.35 -13.25 -9.90
N SER A 363 -12.03 -14.33 -10.32
CA SER A 363 -12.80 -15.16 -9.37
C SER A 363 -11.93 -15.73 -8.25
N ARG A 364 -10.75 -16.27 -8.58
CA ARG A 364 -9.84 -16.82 -7.57
C ARG A 364 -9.30 -15.73 -6.62
N LEU A 365 -9.01 -14.53 -7.12
CA LEU A 365 -8.68 -13.37 -6.27
C LEU A 365 -9.80 -13.11 -5.26
N GLN A 366 -11.06 -13.10 -5.70
CA GLN A 366 -12.19 -12.87 -4.79
C GLN A 366 -12.37 -14.00 -3.76
N GLU A 367 -12.05 -15.25 -4.11
CA GLU A 367 -12.03 -16.36 -3.15
C GLU A 367 -10.96 -16.13 -2.07
N ILE A 368 -9.77 -15.66 -2.46
CA ILE A 368 -8.69 -15.31 -1.53
C ILE A 368 -9.10 -14.10 -0.67
N ALA A 369 -9.71 -13.08 -1.27
CA ALA A 369 -10.19 -11.87 -0.59
C ALA A 369 -11.22 -12.18 0.51
N ARG A 370 -12.01 -13.23 0.34
CA ARG A 370 -13.03 -13.69 1.29
C ARG A 370 -12.52 -14.77 2.24
N SER A 371 -11.26 -15.18 2.09
CA SER A 371 -10.63 -16.16 2.96
C SER A 371 -10.20 -15.52 4.29
N THR A 372 -9.70 -16.35 5.19
CA THR A 372 -9.10 -15.95 6.47
C THR A 372 -7.57 -15.80 6.38
N GLY A 373 -7.01 -15.90 5.17
CA GLY A 373 -5.57 -15.83 4.95
C GLY A 373 -5.00 -14.41 5.08
N GLN A 374 -3.69 -14.32 5.31
CA GLN A 374 -2.95 -13.05 5.43
C GLN A 374 -3.08 -12.14 4.18
N LEU A 375 -3.34 -12.73 3.01
CA LEU A 375 -3.55 -11.97 1.77
C LEU A 375 -4.98 -11.43 1.60
N ALA A 376 -5.94 -11.88 2.43
CA ALA A 376 -7.34 -11.57 2.21
C ALA A 376 -7.64 -10.06 2.19
N PRO A 377 -7.16 -9.23 3.14
CA PRO A 377 -7.42 -7.79 3.12
C PRO A 377 -6.80 -7.09 1.90
N VAL A 378 -5.62 -7.56 1.46
CA VAL A 378 -4.92 -7.02 0.27
C VAL A 378 -5.65 -7.39 -1.01
N CYS A 379 -6.11 -8.64 -1.12
CA CYS A 379 -6.87 -9.10 -2.28
C CYS A 379 -8.27 -8.46 -2.35
N ALA A 380 -8.91 -8.19 -1.20
CA ALA A 380 -10.18 -7.46 -1.13
C ALA A 380 -10.04 -6.04 -1.64
N MET A 381 -8.97 -5.35 -1.22
CA MET A 381 -8.61 -4.04 -1.76
C MET A 381 -8.45 -4.07 -3.28
N VAL A 382 -7.63 -5.00 -3.80
CA VAL A 382 -7.41 -5.13 -5.25
C VAL A 382 -8.73 -5.43 -5.98
N GLU A 383 -9.57 -6.32 -5.44
CA GLU A 383 -10.89 -6.62 -5.96
C GLU A 383 -11.73 -5.35 -6.10
N HIS A 384 -11.88 -4.59 -5.00
CA HIS A 384 -12.76 -3.43 -4.99
C HIS A 384 -12.25 -2.29 -5.88
N LEU A 385 -10.95 -2.03 -5.92
CA LEU A 385 -10.37 -1.02 -6.80
C LEU A 385 -10.51 -1.40 -8.28
N VAL A 386 -10.22 -2.66 -8.64
CA VAL A 386 -10.39 -3.12 -10.04
C VAL A 386 -11.87 -3.07 -10.47
N LEU A 387 -12.81 -3.44 -9.60
CA LEU A 387 -14.24 -3.30 -9.87
C LEU A 387 -14.67 -1.83 -9.95
N GLY A 388 -14.04 -0.96 -9.17
CA GLY A 388 -14.25 0.48 -9.19
C GLY A 388 -13.93 1.15 -10.52
N LEU A 389 -13.09 0.53 -11.35
CA LEU A 389 -12.79 1.04 -12.70
C LEU A 389 -14.05 1.12 -13.59
N THR A 390 -15.16 0.51 -13.19
CA THR A 390 -16.45 0.53 -13.89
C THR A 390 -17.31 1.78 -13.66
N ASP A 391 -16.97 2.67 -12.73
CA ASP A 391 -17.96 3.53 -12.08
C ASP A 391 -18.49 4.72 -12.92
N GLU A 392 -17.99 4.93 -14.13
CA GLU A 392 -18.43 6.01 -15.04
C GLU A 392 -18.65 5.51 -16.47
N LEU A 393 -17.85 4.54 -16.96
CA LEU A 393 -18.04 3.79 -18.22
C LEU A 393 -16.96 2.72 -18.51
N GLY A 394 -16.14 2.35 -17.51
CA GLY A 394 -14.84 1.75 -17.79
C GLY A 394 -13.85 2.79 -18.35
N PRO A 395 -12.62 2.40 -18.69
CA PRO A 395 -11.73 3.27 -19.43
C PRO A 395 -12.29 3.71 -20.77
N GLN A 396 -11.70 4.77 -21.34
CA GLN A 396 -12.06 5.24 -22.68
C GLN A 396 -11.99 4.10 -23.69
N ARG A 397 -13.04 3.90 -24.50
CA ARG A 397 -13.24 2.72 -25.35
C ARG A 397 -12.02 2.31 -26.18
N PHE A 398 -11.24 3.27 -26.63
CA PHE A 398 -10.05 3.04 -27.44
C PHE A 398 -8.88 3.83 -26.86
N ASP A 399 -8.13 3.23 -25.95
CA ASP A 399 -6.95 3.85 -25.36
C ASP A 399 -5.83 2.82 -25.17
N THR A 400 -4.71 3.02 -25.87
CA THR A 400 -3.60 2.06 -25.91
C THR A 400 -2.89 1.93 -24.58
N LEU A 401 -2.76 3.03 -23.85
CA LEU A 401 -2.07 3.08 -22.56
C LEU A 401 -2.84 2.27 -21.51
N THR A 402 -4.15 2.51 -21.44
CA THR A 402 -5.08 1.82 -20.55
C THR A 402 -5.22 0.35 -20.93
N ALA A 403 -5.31 0.01 -22.23
CA ALA A 403 -5.33 -1.38 -22.65
C ALA A 403 -4.07 -2.13 -22.24
N SER A 404 -2.90 -1.50 -22.37
CA SER A 404 -1.63 -2.06 -21.90
C SER A 404 -1.65 -2.28 -20.39
N ALA A 405 -2.17 -1.31 -19.63
CA ALA A 405 -2.30 -1.43 -18.18
C ALA A 405 -3.27 -2.54 -17.78
N MET A 406 -4.42 -2.68 -18.46
CA MET A 406 -5.35 -3.79 -18.22
C MET A 406 -4.75 -5.16 -18.52
N ALA A 407 -3.99 -5.29 -19.61
CA ALA A 407 -3.24 -6.51 -19.90
C ALA A 407 -2.17 -6.77 -18.82
N SER A 408 -1.54 -5.73 -18.28
CA SER A 408 -0.60 -5.81 -17.16
C SER A 408 -1.29 -6.27 -15.89
N MET A 409 -2.43 -5.67 -15.53
CA MET A 409 -3.27 -6.07 -14.41
C MET A 409 -3.70 -7.53 -14.52
N SER A 410 -4.10 -8.01 -15.70
CA SER A 410 -4.42 -9.44 -15.90
C SER A 410 -3.25 -10.35 -15.53
N ARG A 411 -2.02 -10.02 -15.94
CA ARG A 411 -0.83 -10.80 -15.59
C ARG A 411 -0.46 -10.69 -14.10
N LEU A 412 -0.66 -9.52 -13.51
CA LEU A 412 -0.43 -9.32 -12.09
C LEU A 412 -1.44 -10.13 -11.26
N LEU A 413 -2.69 -10.26 -11.72
CA LEU A 413 -3.69 -11.16 -11.12
C LEU A 413 -3.24 -12.61 -11.18
N ASP A 414 -2.67 -13.07 -12.31
CA ASP A 414 -2.09 -14.41 -12.41
C ASP A 414 -1.04 -14.63 -11.32
N ILE A 415 -0.13 -13.67 -11.17
CA ILE A 415 0.94 -13.75 -10.17
C ILE A 415 0.37 -13.77 -8.75
N ILE A 416 -0.58 -12.89 -8.42
CA ILE A 416 -1.21 -12.86 -7.08
C ILE A 416 -1.82 -14.22 -6.75
N VAL A 417 -2.63 -14.76 -7.68
CA VAL A 417 -3.37 -16.00 -7.49
C VAL A 417 -2.43 -17.21 -7.42
N ASP A 418 -1.48 -17.32 -8.33
CA ASP A 418 -0.54 -18.45 -8.39
C ASP A 418 0.44 -18.44 -7.19
N ASN A 419 0.60 -17.28 -6.54
CA ASN A 419 1.43 -17.10 -5.35
C ASN A 419 0.62 -16.90 -4.06
N GLU A 420 -0.62 -17.39 -3.98
CA GLU A 420 -1.41 -17.36 -2.72
C GLU A 420 -0.63 -17.96 -1.54
N ARG A 421 0.15 -19.01 -1.78
CA ARG A 421 1.02 -19.67 -0.78
C ARG A 421 2.40 -19.00 -0.62
N ASN A 422 2.69 -17.97 -1.39
CA ASN A 422 3.89 -17.15 -1.29
C ASN A 422 3.50 -15.66 -1.16
N PRO A 423 3.07 -15.24 0.04
CA PRO A 423 2.47 -13.91 0.23
C PRO A 423 3.40 -12.76 -0.14
N SER A 424 4.73 -12.91 0.01
CA SER A 424 5.69 -11.87 -0.39
C SER A 424 5.63 -11.56 -1.89
N ALA A 425 5.52 -12.59 -2.74
CA ALA A 425 5.40 -12.43 -4.18
C ALA A 425 4.01 -11.90 -4.58
N ALA A 426 2.95 -12.42 -3.96
CA ALA A 426 1.58 -11.94 -4.19
C ALA A 426 1.42 -10.47 -3.79
N MET A 427 1.95 -10.07 -2.62
CA MET A 427 1.98 -8.67 -2.19
C MET A 427 2.75 -7.80 -3.18
N ARG A 428 3.93 -8.23 -3.64
CA ARG A 428 4.66 -7.44 -4.64
C ARG A 428 3.85 -7.24 -5.93
N ALA A 429 3.09 -8.24 -6.38
CA ALA A 429 2.21 -8.10 -7.52
C ALA A 429 1.01 -7.17 -7.24
N ALA A 430 0.46 -7.20 -6.01
CA ALA A 430 -0.57 -6.25 -5.57
C ALA A 430 -0.04 -4.81 -5.48
N ASP A 431 1.21 -4.58 -5.05
CA ASP A 431 1.86 -3.26 -5.13
C ASP A 431 1.88 -2.73 -6.56
N LEU A 432 2.26 -3.58 -7.52
CA LEU A 432 2.32 -3.21 -8.94
C LEU A 432 0.92 -3.00 -9.54
N MET A 433 -0.08 -3.74 -9.04
CA MET A 433 -1.47 -3.56 -9.43
C MET A 433 -1.94 -2.14 -9.16
N MET A 434 -1.56 -1.57 -8.00
CA MET A 434 -1.90 -0.19 -7.65
C MET A 434 -1.31 0.83 -8.63
N ASP A 435 -0.08 0.61 -9.11
CA ASP A 435 0.55 1.49 -10.10
C ASP A 435 -0.18 1.43 -11.47
N GLU A 436 -0.69 0.25 -11.87
CA GLU A 436 -1.48 0.08 -13.09
C GLU A 436 -2.89 0.68 -12.95
N ILE A 437 -3.55 0.49 -11.81
CA ILE A 437 -4.85 1.12 -11.50
C ILE A 437 -4.70 2.65 -11.53
N ALA A 438 -3.65 3.19 -10.90
CA ALA A 438 -3.38 4.61 -10.90
C ALA A 438 -3.20 5.15 -12.33
N LEU A 439 -2.52 4.40 -13.21
CA LEU A 439 -2.34 4.77 -14.61
C LEU A 439 -3.66 4.74 -15.39
N VAL A 440 -4.51 3.73 -15.19
CA VAL A 440 -5.84 3.66 -15.80
C VAL A 440 -6.69 4.85 -15.37
N VAL A 441 -6.72 5.15 -14.08
CA VAL A 441 -7.53 6.22 -13.50
C VAL A 441 -7.01 7.60 -13.93
N ALA A 442 -5.68 7.79 -13.97
CA ALA A 442 -5.04 9.00 -14.46
C ALA A 442 -5.28 9.26 -15.95
N ALA A 443 -5.27 8.19 -16.77
CA ALA A 443 -5.59 8.31 -18.21
C ALA A 443 -7.08 8.60 -18.44
N ALA A 444 -7.97 8.03 -17.62
CA ALA A 444 -9.40 8.21 -17.77
C ALA A 444 -9.90 9.59 -17.31
N LYS A 445 -9.33 10.14 -16.22
CA LYS A 445 -9.73 11.42 -15.60
C LYS A 445 -11.24 11.55 -15.33
N ASN A 446 -11.85 10.47 -14.85
CA ASN A 446 -13.30 10.39 -14.67
C ASN A 446 -13.82 11.08 -13.40
N TYR A 447 -12.95 11.46 -12.46
CA TYR A 447 -13.37 12.05 -11.19
C TYR A 447 -13.27 13.58 -11.20
N HIS A 448 -14.14 14.23 -10.43
CA HIS A 448 -14.16 15.67 -10.23
C HIS A 448 -14.13 16.01 -8.73
N ASP A 449 -13.99 17.30 -8.41
CA ASP A 449 -14.01 17.81 -7.04
C ASP A 449 -15.32 17.49 -6.30
N VAL A 450 -16.44 17.41 -7.02
CA VAL A 450 -17.72 16.98 -6.47
C VAL A 450 -17.69 15.49 -6.07
N ASP A 451 -17.09 14.62 -6.88
CA ASP A 451 -16.97 13.19 -6.55
C ASP A 451 -16.19 12.97 -5.26
N TYR A 452 -15.13 13.75 -5.05
CA TYR A 452 -14.38 13.72 -3.80
C TYR A 452 -15.26 14.10 -2.61
N ARG A 453 -15.99 15.21 -2.72
CA ARG A 453 -16.84 15.75 -1.65
C ARG A 453 -17.96 14.79 -1.28
N ASP A 454 -18.61 14.22 -2.28
CA ASP A 454 -19.68 13.24 -2.06
C ASP A 454 -19.13 11.95 -1.46
N THR A 455 -18.00 11.46 -1.97
CA THR A 455 -17.31 10.28 -1.42
C THR A 455 -16.92 10.48 0.04
N MET A 456 -16.25 11.58 0.37
CA MET A 456 -15.84 11.85 1.75
C MET A 456 -17.02 12.08 2.68
N ARG A 457 -18.10 12.70 2.19
CA ARG A 457 -19.36 12.80 2.94
C ARG A 457 -19.90 11.41 3.26
N ASP A 458 -19.98 10.51 2.30
CA ASP A 458 -20.48 9.15 2.51
C ASP A 458 -19.59 8.38 3.50
N ILE A 459 -18.27 8.47 3.35
CA ILE A 459 -17.30 7.88 4.29
C ILE A 459 -17.51 8.42 5.70
N MET A 460 -17.66 9.74 5.86
CA MET A 460 -17.84 10.37 7.17
C MET A 460 -19.15 9.97 7.83
N LEU A 461 -20.22 9.83 7.06
CA LEU A 461 -21.52 9.37 7.57
C LEU A 461 -21.51 7.87 7.93
N GLU A 462 -20.70 7.08 7.22
CA GLU A 462 -20.45 5.67 7.56
C GLU A 462 -19.62 5.53 8.84
N ARG A 463 -18.59 6.36 9.02
CA ARG A 463 -17.66 6.30 10.17
C ARG A 463 -18.17 6.96 11.44
N ALA A 464 -19.07 7.95 11.31
CA ALA A 464 -19.70 8.68 12.41
C ALA A 464 -21.24 8.68 12.28
N PRO A 465 -21.89 7.51 12.42
CA PRO A 465 -23.33 7.37 12.23
C PRO A 465 -24.16 8.24 13.18
N SER A 466 -23.63 8.61 14.35
CA SER A 466 -24.31 9.51 15.31
C SER A 466 -24.57 10.91 14.73
N LEU A 467 -23.75 11.36 13.77
CA LEU A 467 -23.84 12.65 13.10
C LEU A 467 -24.84 12.64 11.93
N ALA A 468 -25.08 11.47 11.33
CA ALA A 468 -25.87 11.34 10.11
C ALA A 468 -27.30 11.92 10.19
N PRO A 469 -28.05 11.79 11.31
CA PRO A 469 -29.36 12.41 11.44
C PRO A 469 -29.32 13.94 11.37
N LEU A 470 -28.29 14.58 11.92
CA LEU A 470 -28.15 16.04 11.94
C LEU A 470 -27.80 16.60 10.56
N VAL A 471 -26.93 15.90 9.84
CA VAL A 471 -26.56 16.23 8.47
C VAL A 471 -27.75 16.03 7.51
N THR A 472 -28.48 14.92 7.65
CA THR A 472 -29.67 14.62 6.83
C THR A 472 -30.81 15.62 7.08
N LYS A 473 -31.01 16.03 8.33
CA LYS A 473 -31.98 17.07 8.72
C LYS A 473 -31.49 18.49 8.45
N ASN A 474 -30.34 18.68 7.79
CA ASN A 474 -29.78 19.98 7.45
C ASN A 474 -29.49 20.89 8.67
N GLN A 475 -29.18 20.30 9.83
CA GLN A 475 -28.78 21.05 11.03
C GLN A 475 -27.28 21.31 11.05
N VAL A 476 -26.50 20.32 10.61
CA VAL A 476 -25.04 20.40 10.44
C VAL A 476 -24.70 20.39 8.95
N GLU A 477 -23.82 21.28 8.55
CA GLU A 477 -23.17 21.32 7.25
C GLU A 477 -21.80 20.62 7.35
N LEU A 478 -21.58 19.67 6.44
CA LEU A 478 -20.35 18.90 6.31
C LEU A 478 -19.74 19.24 4.95
N GLY A 479 -18.56 19.85 4.97
CA GLY A 479 -17.78 20.16 3.77
C GLY A 479 -16.39 19.54 3.85
N SER A 480 -16.08 18.62 2.96
CA SER A 480 -14.77 17.97 2.84
C SER A 480 -13.99 18.60 1.69
N HIS A 481 -12.66 18.70 1.82
CA HIS A 481 -11.83 19.42 0.86
C HIS A 481 -10.48 18.72 0.67
N LEU A 482 -10.14 18.43 -0.58
CA LEU A 482 -8.90 17.72 -0.91
C LEU A 482 -7.69 18.67 -0.77
N MET A 483 -6.75 18.29 0.09
CA MET A 483 -5.53 19.04 0.44
C MET A 483 -4.28 18.30 -0.06
N SER A 484 -3.12 18.97 -0.18
CA SER A 484 -1.90 18.33 -0.72
C SER A 484 -1.19 17.41 0.28
N SER A 485 -1.58 17.43 1.55
CA SER A 485 -1.10 16.52 2.60
C SER A 485 -1.92 16.70 3.88
N GLY A 486 -1.73 15.81 4.86
CA GLY A 486 -2.25 16.04 6.21
C GLY A 486 -1.71 17.32 6.86
N MET A 487 -0.46 17.69 6.58
CA MET A 487 0.12 18.96 7.07
C MET A 487 -0.51 20.18 6.40
N ASP A 488 -0.84 20.07 5.12
CA ASP A 488 -1.56 21.12 4.41
C ASP A 488 -2.98 21.27 4.98
N ALA A 489 -3.66 20.16 5.30
CA ALA A 489 -4.95 20.18 5.98
C ALA A 489 -4.87 20.85 7.36
N LEU A 490 -3.92 20.43 8.21
CA LEU A 490 -3.70 21.00 9.54
C LEU A 490 -3.31 22.48 9.48
N GLY A 491 -2.34 22.83 8.63
CA GLY A 491 -1.89 24.21 8.44
C GLY A 491 -3.00 25.11 7.89
N THR A 492 -3.86 24.58 7.02
CA THR A 492 -5.03 25.29 6.51
C THR A 492 -6.11 25.46 7.57
N ALA A 493 -6.40 24.41 8.37
CA ALA A 493 -7.33 24.47 9.49
C ALA A 493 -6.90 25.52 10.52
N LEU A 494 -5.60 25.53 10.88
CA LEU A 494 -5.02 26.52 11.78
C LEU A 494 -5.13 27.94 11.23
N TYR A 495 -4.74 28.14 9.97
CA TYR A 495 -4.87 29.44 9.31
C TYR A 495 -6.32 29.94 9.33
N ILE A 496 -7.28 29.08 9.00
CA ILE A 496 -8.71 29.42 9.03
C ILE A 496 -9.15 29.74 10.46
N ALA A 497 -8.85 28.86 11.41
CA ALA A 497 -9.31 28.99 12.79
C ALA A 497 -8.81 30.29 13.44
N LEU A 498 -7.51 30.58 13.29
CA LEU A 498 -6.85 31.74 13.87
C LEU A 498 -7.26 33.06 13.19
N THR A 499 -7.33 33.08 11.86
CA THR A 499 -7.68 34.30 11.10
C THR A 499 -9.14 34.69 11.34
N ALA A 500 -10.06 33.72 11.38
CA ALA A 500 -11.49 33.99 11.62
C ALA A 500 -11.75 34.60 13.02
N ARG A 501 -10.81 34.41 13.95
CA ARG A 501 -10.95 34.79 15.37
C ARG A 501 -10.00 35.92 15.78
N ASP A 502 -9.19 36.45 14.86
CA ASP A 502 -8.18 37.49 15.10
C ASP A 502 -7.21 37.11 16.24
N HIS A 503 -6.66 35.90 16.15
CA HIS A 503 -5.81 35.30 17.18
C HIS A 503 -4.46 34.82 16.65
N ASP A 504 -3.46 34.81 17.53
CA ASP A 504 -2.09 34.35 17.29
C ASP A 504 -1.72 33.07 18.07
N LYS A 505 -2.68 32.49 18.84
CA LYS A 505 -2.41 31.40 19.82
C LYS A 505 -3.46 30.28 19.81
N VAL A 506 -3.04 29.09 20.27
CA VAL A 506 -3.87 27.87 20.40
C VAL A 506 -3.70 27.19 21.77
N VAL A 507 -4.70 26.42 22.24
CA VAL A 507 -4.65 25.57 23.44
C VAL A 507 -4.40 24.10 23.06
N ARG A 508 -3.56 23.40 23.84
CA ARG A 508 -3.04 22.04 23.54
C ARG A 508 -3.29 21.04 24.69
N PRO A 509 -4.49 20.45 24.82
CA PRO A 509 -4.75 19.44 25.86
C PRO A 509 -4.02 18.11 25.61
N THR A 510 -3.60 17.82 24.37
CA THR A 510 -2.86 16.61 23.99
C THR A 510 -1.38 16.89 23.66
N GLU A 511 -0.79 17.95 24.21
CA GLU A 511 0.58 18.39 23.91
C GLU A 511 1.64 17.29 24.13
N ASP A 512 1.44 16.44 25.14
CA ASP A 512 2.35 15.32 25.45
C ASP A 512 2.29 14.18 24.42
N VAL A 513 1.34 14.26 23.47
CA VAL A 513 0.98 13.22 22.49
C VAL A 513 1.09 13.77 21.05
N ASP A 514 1.45 15.06 20.91
CA ASP A 514 1.36 15.81 19.66
C ASP A 514 2.37 15.37 18.59
N TYR A 515 1.94 15.49 17.33
CA TYR A 515 2.73 15.16 16.15
C TYR A 515 4.02 16.00 16.07
N PHE A 516 5.15 15.39 15.70
CA PHE A 516 6.49 16.04 15.67
C PHE A 516 6.47 17.38 14.92
N GLU A 517 5.71 17.48 13.83
CA GLU A 517 5.62 18.68 13.00
C GLU A 517 4.50 19.64 13.42
N THR A 518 3.43 19.15 14.08
CA THR A 518 2.39 20.03 14.64
C THR A 518 2.94 20.79 15.84
N GLY A 519 3.68 20.11 16.72
CA GLY A 519 4.43 20.76 17.81
C GLY A 519 5.38 21.83 17.28
N MET A 520 6.17 21.54 16.24
CA MET A 520 7.07 22.51 15.60
C MET A 520 6.35 23.68 14.94
N LEU A 521 5.28 23.42 14.17
CA LEU A 521 4.45 24.44 13.52
C LEU A 521 3.83 25.37 14.56
N LEU A 522 3.28 24.81 15.64
CA LEU A 522 2.66 25.54 16.74
C LEU A 522 3.68 26.27 17.64
N ASP A 523 4.86 25.69 17.87
CA ASP A 523 5.94 26.34 18.63
C ASP A 523 6.52 27.55 17.88
N ARG A 524 6.48 27.53 16.55
CA ARG A 524 6.81 28.72 15.74
C ARG A 524 5.77 29.81 15.87
N LEU A 525 4.48 29.46 15.98
CA LEU A 525 3.42 30.42 16.31
C LEU A 525 3.59 31.01 17.73
N LYS A 526 4.16 30.27 18.69
CA LYS A 526 4.40 30.74 20.06
C LYS A 526 5.55 31.75 20.22
N LYS A 527 6.42 31.96 19.24
CA LYS A 527 7.64 32.80 19.38
C LYS A 527 7.40 34.32 19.27
N GLY A 528 6.16 34.77 19.09
CA GLY A 528 5.74 36.15 19.36
C GLY A 528 5.17 36.28 20.78
N GLU A 529 5.68 37.24 21.55
CA GLU A 529 5.43 37.60 22.97
C GLU A 529 4.31 36.91 23.80
N LEU A 530 4.57 36.77 25.10
CA LEU A 530 3.73 36.22 26.18
C LEU A 530 2.35 36.92 26.35
N VAL A 531 1.43 36.69 25.42
CA VAL A 531 -0.01 36.91 25.62
C VAL A 531 -0.64 35.68 26.27
N THR A 532 -1.42 35.91 27.33
CA THR A 532 -2.27 34.94 28.03
C THR A 532 -3.16 34.19 27.02
N PRO A 533 -3.19 32.83 26.99
CA PRO A 533 -4.03 32.10 26.05
C PRO A 533 -5.50 32.50 26.24
N ARG A 534 -6.14 33.04 25.21
CA ARG A 534 -7.59 33.02 25.10
C ARG A 534 -7.96 31.74 24.35
N SER A 535 -8.84 30.95 24.96
CA SER A 535 -9.05 29.53 24.72
C SER A 535 -10.25 29.28 23.79
N ASP A 536 -10.13 29.61 22.51
CA ASP A 536 -11.20 29.37 21.52
C ASP A 536 -10.79 28.59 20.27
N VAL A 537 -9.51 28.22 20.18
CA VAL A 537 -8.97 27.22 19.24
C VAL A 537 -8.27 26.12 20.04
N LEU A 538 -8.71 24.88 19.85
CA LEU A 538 -8.13 23.68 20.45
C LEU A 538 -7.65 22.75 19.34
N VAL A 539 -6.42 22.27 19.48
CA VAL A 539 -5.85 21.25 18.60
C VAL A 539 -5.70 19.96 19.40
N ALA A 540 -6.15 18.85 18.84
CA ALA A 540 -5.96 17.52 19.40
C ALA A 540 -5.70 16.48 18.31
N ALA A 541 -5.05 15.38 18.68
CA ALA A 541 -4.97 14.18 17.85
C ALA A 541 -5.92 13.12 18.41
N LEU A 542 -6.65 12.39 17.55
CA LEU A 542 -7.45 11.24 18.00
C LEU A 542 -6.60 9.98 18.14
N ASN A 543 -5.73 9.72 17.16
CA ASN A 543 -4.75 8.64 17.21
C ASN A 543 -3.38 9.19 16.84
N PRO A 544 -2.44 9.27 17.78
CA PRO A 544 -1.14 9.82 17.50
C PRO A 544 -0.35 8.91 16.56
N SER A 545 0.39 9.51 15.62
CA SER A 545 1.46 8.81 14.88
C SER A 545 2.69 8.51 15.75
N SER A 546 2.59 8.76 17.05
CA SER A 546 3.59 8.50 18.08
C SER A 546 2.94 7.55 19.09
N PRO A 547 3.34 6.27 19.13
CA PRO A 547 2.62 5.21 19.86
C PRO A 547 2.80 5.25 21.39
N PHE A 548 2.84 6.44 22.01
CA PHE A 548 3.06 6.59 23.45
C PHE A 548 1.77 6.41 24.26
N VAL A 549 0.70 7.12 23.89
CA VAL A 549 -0.57 7.15 24.63
C VAL A 549 -1.69 7.43 23.62
N ALA A 550 -2.71 6.57 23.56
CA ALA A 550 -3.96 6.94 22.89
C ALA A 550 -4.75 7.90 23.80
N PRO A 551 -5.14 9.10 23.32
CA PRO A 551 -5.93 10.02 24.11
C PRO A 551 -7.32 9.43 24.39
N SER A 552 -7.85 9.67 25.59
CA SER A 552 -9.24 9.30 25.92
C SER A 552 -10.19 10.23 25.18
N THR A 553 -11.09 9.63 24.41
CA THR A 553 -12.16 10.34 23.68
C THR A 553 -13.07 11.08 24.65
N GLU A 554 -13.38 10.50 25.82
CA GLU A 554 -14.21 11.11 26.86
C GLU A 554 -13.56 12.35 27.46
N ASN A 555 -12.25 12.29 27.73
CA ASN A 555 -11.50 13.43 28.26
C ASN A 555 -11.47 14.57 27.23
N LEU A 556 -11.24 14.27 25.95
CA LEU A 556 -11.29 15.28 24.89
C LEU A 556 -12.67 15.96 24.80
N VAL A 557 -13.76 15.19 24.84
CA VAL A 557 -15.12 15.73 24.85
C VAL A 557 -15.35 16.62 26.07
N LYS A 558 -14.88 16.19 27.24
CA LYS A 558 -14.97 16.96 28.48
C LYS A 558 -14.21 18.28 28.38
N ASP A 559 -12.98 18.25 27.89
CA ASP A 559 -12.11 19.43 27.76
C ASP A 559 -12.70 20.47 26.82
N VAL A 560 -13.26 20.04 25.67
CA VAL A 560 -13.95 20.92 24.73
C VAL A 560 -15.19 21.55 25.38
N ARG A 561 -16.00 20.74 26.10
CA ARG A 561 -17.19 21.25 26.81
C ARG A 561 -16.81 22.23 27.92
N GLU A 562 -15.73 21.98 28.63
CA GLU A 562 -15.24 22.87 29.70
C GLU A 562 -14.71 24.19 29.12
N ALA A 563 -13.94 24.14 28.03
CA ALA A 563 -13.48 25.33 27.32
C ALA A 563 -14.65 26.20 26.85
N LEU A 564 -15.72 25.59 26.33
CA LEU A 564 -16.93 26.28 25.87
C LEU A 564 -17.72 26.96 26.99
N ARG A 565 -17.69 26.46 28.24
CA ARG A 565 -18.42 27.07 29.37
C ARG A 565 -17.94 28.48 29.72
N THR A 566 -16.70 28.81 29.35
CA THR A 566 -16.10 30.11 29.65
C THR A 566 -16.46 31.19 28.62
N ARG A 567 -17.19 30.82 27.55
CA ARG A 567 -17.50 31.71 26.42
C ARG A 567 -18.75 32.56 26.63
N LYS A 568 -18.76 33.74 26.03
CA LYS A 568 -19.87 34.69 26.09
C LYS A 568 -20.76 34.53 24.85
N LYS A 569 -22.03 34.91 25.01
CA LYS A 569 -22.98 34.99 23.90
C LYS A 569 -22.48 36.04 22.89
N GLY A 570 -22.31 35.64 21.63
CA GLY A 570 -21.83 36.50 20.54
C GLY A 570 -20.34 36.36 20.22
N ASP A 571 -19.59 35.54 20.98
CA ASP A 571 -18.25 35.12 20.58
C ASP A 571 -18.31 34.28 19.28
N PRO A 572 -17.28 34.31 18.41
CA PRO A 572 -17.22 33.42 17.26
C PRO A 572 -17.26 31.96 17.71
N PRO A 573 -17.72 30.99 16.90
CA PRO A 573 -17.74 29.58 17.28
C PRO A 573 -16.37 29.10 17.78
N PHE A 574 -16.33 28.15 18.72
CA PHE A 574 -15.07 27.53 19.13
C PHE A 574 -14.54 26.66 18.00
N ALA A 575 -13.24 26.65 17.73
CA ALA A 575 -12.64 25.75 16.75
C ALA A 575 -11.97 24.57 17.45
N LEU A 576 -12.41 23.37 17.10
CA LEU A 576 -11.74 22.13 17.43
C LEU A 576 -11.07 21.58 16.17
N ILE A 577 -9.74 21.51 16.16
CA ILE A 577 -8.95 20.91 15.08
C ILE A 577 -8.50 19.53 15.54
N LEU A 578 -8.93 18.48 14.83
CA LEU A 578 -8.61 17.09 15.12
C LEU A 578 -7.71 16.50 14.04
N ASP A 579 -6.53 16.04 14.39
CA ASP A 579 -5.77 15.11 13.55
C ASP A 579 -6.39 13.71 13.67
N THR A 580 -6.90 13.22 12.53
CA THR A 580 -7.61 11.94 12.38
C THR A 580 -6.87 11.01 11.42
N THR A 581 -5.55 11.18 11.29
CA THR A 581 -4.70 10.43 10.37
C THR A 581 -4.92 8.91 10.46
N ILE A 582 -4.83 8.33 11.66
CA ILE A 582 -5.13 6.91 11.90
C ILE A 582 -6.55 6.82 12.43
N GLN A 583 -7.39 6.01 11.78
CA GLN A 583 -8.76 5.73 12.21
C GLN A 583 -8.89 4.24 12.45
N MET A 584 -9.56 3.88 13.53
CA MET A 584 -9.81 2.48 13.90
C MET A 584 -11.28 2.14 13.64
N ALA A 585 -11.53 0.91 13.22
CA ALA A 585 -12.89 0.39 13.08
C ALA A 585 -13.60 0.36 14.44
N ALA A 586 -14.93 0.36 14.40
CA ALA A 586 -15.73 0.03 15.57
C ALA A 586 -15.52 -1.45 15.90
N THR A 587 -15.27 -1.77 17.18
CA THR A 587 -15.10 -3.17 17.61
C THR A 587 -16.44 -3.90 17.69
N SER A 588 -17.55 -3.16 17.82
CA SER A 588 -18.91 -3.71 17.76
C SER A 588 -19.94 -2.61 17.46
N THR A 589 -21.19 -2.99 17.18
CA THR A 589 -22.30 -2.02 17.06
C THR A 589 -22.60 -1.26 18.37
N LYS A 590 -22.09 -1.74 19.50
CA LYS A 590 -22.24 -1.12 20.83
C LYS A 590 -21.02 -0.28 21.23
N ASP A 591 -19.90 -0.45 20.52
CA ASP A 591 -18.65 0.25 20.79
C ASP A 591 -18.28 1.10 19.56
N PRO A 592 -18.67 2.38 19.55
CA PRO A 592 -18.52 3.25 18.39
C PRO A 592 -17.04 3.44 18.02
N THR A 593 -16.77 3.86 16.78
CA THR A 593 -15.42 4.34 16.43
C THR A 593 -15.05 5.50 17.36
N GLN A 594 -13.75 5.70 17.64
CA GLN A 594 -13.33 6.87 18.44
C GLN A 594 -13.80 8.20 17.85
N LEU A 595 -13.83 8.30 16.53
CA LEU A 595 -14.34 9.47 15.82
C LEU A 595 -15.84 9.66 16.09
N ASP A 596 -16.64 8.60 16.00
CA ASP A 596 -18.06 8.65 16.32
C ASP A 596 -18.29 8.97 17.80
N ALA A 597 -17.50 8.42 18.73
CA ALA A 597 -17.60 8.72 20.16
C ALA A 597 -17.37 10.22 20.46
N VAL A 598 -16.33 10.82 19.86
CA VAL A 598 -16.04 12.25 20.03
C VAL A 598 -17.11 13.11 19.37
N LEU A 599 -17.52 12.78 18.15
CA LEU A 599 -18.54 13.55 17.44
C LEU A 599 -19.92 13.41 18.10
N ASP A 600 -20.29 12.25 18.60
CA ASP A 600 -21.54 12.04 19.35
C ASP A 600 -21.59 12.92 20.60
N GLY A 601 -20.47 12.97 21.34
CA GLY A 601 -20.31 13.81 22.53
C GLY A 601 -20.36 15.32 22.26
N LEU A 602 -20.12 15.76 21.03
CA LEU A 602 -20.01 17.18 20.66
C LEU A 602 -21.08 17.65 19.67
N LYS A 603 -21.87 16.76 19.08
CA LYS A 603 -22.78 17.06 17.96
C LYS A 603 -23.79 18.17 18.26
N ASP A 604 -24.28 18.26 19.48
CA ASP A 604 -25.26 19.29 19.88
C ASP A 604 -24.64 20.69 19.83
N LEU A 605 -23.36 20.82 20.19
CA LEU A 605 -22.60 22.07 20.14
C LEU A 605 -22.28 22.48 18.68
N VAL A 606 -22.10 21.50 17.80
CA VAL A 606 -21.97 21.78 16.36
C VAL A 606 -23.31 22.24 15.79
N ALA A 607 -24.42 21.57 16.16
CA ALA A 607 -25.76 21.87 15.67
C ALA A 607 -26.31 23.22 16.18
N ASP A 608 -25.97 23.62 17.40
CA ASP A 608 -26.38 24.91 17.96
C ASP A 608 -25.55 26.09 17.41
N GLY A 609 -24.36 25.82 16.86
CA GLY A 609 -23.45 26.78 16.24
C GLY A 609 -22.35 27.32 17.16
N SER A 610 -22.23 26.78 18.37
CA SER A 610 -21.18 27.13 19.33
C SER A 610 -19.82 26.50 19.00
N LEU A 611 -19.79 25.43 18.19
CA LEU A 611 -18.59 24.69 17.83
C LEU A 611 -18.44 24.49 16.32
N GLU A 612 -17.23 24.70 15.82
CA GLU A 612 -16.73 24.26 14.53
C GLU A 612 -15.71 23.14 14.74
N VAL A 613 -15.83 22.05 13.99
CA VAL A 613 -14.86 20.95 14.03
C VAL A 613 -14.15 20.86 12.68
N PHE A 614 -12.83 20.90 12.69
CA PHE A 614 -11.96 20.66 11.55
C PHE A 614 -11.30 19.28 11.71
N LEU A 615 -11.71 18.31 10.92
CA LEU A 615 -11.11 16.99 10.86
C LEU A 615 -10.04 17.01 9.78
N CYS A 616 -8.79 16.83 10.19
CA CYS A 616 -7.64 16.79 9.30
C CYS A 616 -7.19 15.34 9.16
N LYS A 617 -7.18 14.80 7.94
CA LYS A 617 -6.73 13.43 7.68
C LYS A 617 -5.55 13.46 6.71
N SER A 618 -4.55 12.63 6.95
CA SER A 618 -3.42 12.43 6.03
C SER A 618 -3.63 11.15 5.22
N PHE A 619 -3.81 11.27 3.89
CA PHE A 619 -3.84 10.12 2.99
C PHE A 619 -2.45 9.52 2.76
N GLN A 620 -1.39 10.31 2.96
CA GLN A 620 0.00 9.83 2.88
C GLN A 620 0.33 8.75 3.94
N LYS A 621 -0.41 8.75 5.06
CA LYS A 621 -0.24 7.83 6.17
C LYS A 621 -1.30 6.73 6.25
N TYR A 622 -2.04 6.54 5.16
CA TYR A 622 -2.80 5.32 4.96
C TYR A 622 -1.85 4.14 4.86
N ALA A 623 -1.50 3.56 6.00
CA ALA A 623 -0.91 2.21 6.06
C ALA A 623 -1.66 1.24 5.15
N SER A 624 -2.96 1.46 5.04
CA SER A 624 -3.97 0.60 4.47
C SER A 624 -4.42 0.89 3.04
N PHE A 625 -3.90 1.91 2.37
CA PHE A 625 -3.93 1.98 0.90
C PHE A 625 -2.52 2.01 0.32
N GLY A 626 -1.51 1.99 1.20
CA GLY A 626 -0.24 2.69 1.13
C GLY A 626 0.40 2.91 -0.22
N THR A 627 -0.22 3.76 -0.99
CA THR A 627 0.37 4.29 -2.20
C THR A 627 1.71 4.95 -1.90
N GLY A 628 1.99 5.40 -0.66
CA GLY A 628 3.28 5.93 -0.21
C GLY A 628 3.81 7.12 -1.04
N LYS A 629 3.01 7.52 -2.04
CA LYS A 629 3.40 8.28 -3.21
C LYS A 629 2.40 9.41 -3.45
N VAL A 630 1.11 9.21 -3.13
CA VAL A 630 0.14 10.30 -3.27
C VAL A 630 0.18 11.21 -2.05
N ALA A 631 0.74 12.39 -2.24
CA ALA A 631 0.67 13.47 -1.28
C ALA A 631 -0.74 14.06 -1.30
N ALA A 632 -1.61 13.58 -0.41
CA ALA A 632 -2.93 14.15 -0.22
C ALA A 632 -3.35 14.13 1.26
N GLY A 633 -4.26 15.02 1.61
CA GLY A 633 -4.98 15.03 2.88
C GLY A 633 -6.43 15.45 2.68
N ASP A 634 -7.23 15.33 3.73
CA ASP A 634 -8.59 15.87 3.78
C ASP A 634 -8.68 16.92 4.87
N LEU A 635 -9.40 17.98 4.57
CA LEU A 635 -9.95 18.91 5.55
C LEU A 635 -11.47 18.83 5.52
N THR A 636 -12.05 18.10 6.47
CA THR A 636 -13.50 18.08 6.67
C THR A 636 -13.90 19.09 7.74
N MET A 637 -14.76 20.04 7.40
CA MET A 637 -15.32 21.03 8.31
C MET A 637 -16.77 20.67 8.66
N LEU A 638 -17.06 20.60 9.96
CA LEU A 638 -18.40 20.47 10.52
C LEU A 638 -18.80 21.79 11.18
N SER A 639 -19.95 22.33 10.80
CA SER A 639 -20.51 23.56 11.39
C SER A 639 -22.02 23.58 11.29
N LYS A 640 -22.69 24.42 12.08
CA LYS A 640 -24.13 24.64 11.91
C LYS A 640 -24.45 25.17 10.50
N LYS A 641 -25.41 24.53 9.84
CA LYS A 641 -25.86 24.97 8.51
C LYS A 641 -26.44 26.38 8.58
N GLY A 642 -26.01 27.23 7.66
CA GLY A 642 -26.48 28.62 7.58
C GLY A 642 -25.94 29.54 8.68
N ASN A 643 -24.98 29.09 9.50
CA ASN A 643 -24.28 29.96 10.43
C ASN A 643 -23.39 30.94 9.65
N LEU A 644 -23.66 32.25 9.79
CA LEU A 644 -22.91 33.31 9.10
C LEU A 644 -21.49 33.44 9.66
N ASP A 645 -21.30 33.20 10.96
CA ASP A 645 -19.98 33.28 11.60
C ASP A 645 -19.01 32.22 11.05
N SER A 646 -19.55 31.11 10.55
CA SER A 646 -18.79 30.03 9.90
C SER A 646 -18.65 30.18 8.38
N ALA A 647 -19.30 31.19 7.77
CA ALA A 647 -19.35 31.31 6.32
C ALA A 647 -17.98 31.62 5.71
N TRP A 648 -17.17 32.44 6.39
CA TRP A 648 -15.80 32.73 5.96
C TRP A 648 -14.92 31.47 6.00
N SER A 649 -14.99 30.71 7.09
CA SER A 649 -14.21 29.47 7.26
C SER A 649 -14.50 28.46 6.14
N ARG A 650 -15.79 28.24 5.83
CA ARG A 650 -16.21 27.37 4.71
C ARG A 650 -15.73 27.89 3.36
N ALA A 651 -15.86 29.19 3.12
CA ALA A 651 -15.44 29.80 1.86
C ALA A 651 -13.91 29.71 1.67
N GLU A 652 -13.13 29.92 2.74
CA GLU A 652 -11.68 29.84 2.66
C GLU A 652 -11.21 28.41 2.40
N ALA A 653 -11.78 27.40 3.04
CA ALA A 653 -11.47 25.99 2.77
C ALA A 653 -11.71 25.63 1.29
N LEU A 654 -12.86 26.02 0.73
CA LEU A 654 -13.16 25.83 -0.69
C LEU A 654 -12.19 26.56 -1.63
N LEU A 655 -11.80 27.79 -1.28
CA LEU A 655 -10.85 28.57 -2.07
C LEU A 655 -9.43 27.97 -2.05
N GLN A 656 -9.05 27.28 -0.97
CA GLN A 656 -7.78 26.55 -0.89
C GLN A 656 -7.80 25.33 -1.81
N GLU A 657 -8.82 24.48 -1.71
CA GLU A 657 -9.00 23.32 -2.61
C GLU A 657 -8.97 23.74 -4.09
N ARG A 658 -9.72 24.79 -4.46
CA ARG A 658 -9.73 25.30 -5.84
C ARG A 658 -8.40 25.85 -6.33
N ALA A 659 -7.57 26.37 -5.42
CA ALA A 659 -6.24 26.86 -5.77
C ALA A 659 -5.24 25.72 -5.97
N LEU A 660 -5.41 24.62 -5.23
CA LEU A 660 -4.62 23.40 -5.38
C LEU A 660 -5.03 22.59 -6.62
N ASP A 661 -6.34 22.55 -6.94
CA ASP A 661 -6.93 21.84 -8.10
C ASP A 661 -6.55 20.35 -8.17
N LEU A 662 -6.36 19.71 -7.01
CA LEU A 662 -5.83 18.34 -6.90
C LEU A 662 -6.68 17.30 -7.62
N ALA A 663 -8.00 17.43 -7.56
CA ALA A 663 -8.91 16.50 -8.22
C ALA A 663 -8.67 16.42 -9.73
N SER A 664 -8.19 17.48 -10.38
CA SER A 664 -7.90 17.48 -11.82
C SER A 664 -6.58 16.77 -12.19
N HIS A 665 -5.70 16.56 -11.21
CA HIS A 665 -4.40 15.94 -11.39
C HIS A 665 -4.47 14.41 -11.26
N ASP A 666 -3.52 13.73 -11.90
CA ASP A 666 -3.44 12.27 -11.95
C ASP A 666 -3.48 11.59 -10.57
N GLU A 667 -2.82 12.21 -9.58
CA GLU A 667 -2.84 11.75 -8.18
C GLU A 667 -4.20 11.91 -7.50
N GLY A 668 -4.89 13.03 -7.75
CA GLY A 668 -6.21 13.28 -7.18
C GLY A 668 -7.23 12.29 -7.73
N GLN A 669 -7.13 11.95 -9.02
CA GLN A 669 -7.95 10.90 -9.63
C GLN A 669 -7.79 9.57 -8.89
N PHE A 670 -6.54 9.17 -8.61
CA PHE A 670 -6.26 7.93 -7.91
C PHE A 670 -6.72 7.95 -6.45
N VAL A 671 -6.54 9.07 -5.74
CA VAL A 671 -7.05 9.23 -4.36
C VAL A 671 -8.56 9.12 -4.30
N ILE A 672 -9.28 9.80 -5.19
CA ILE A 672 -10.74 9.73 -5.23
C ILE A 672 -11.20 8.30 -5.52
N HIS A 673 -10.53 7.61 -6.45
CA HIS A 673 -10.80 6.21 -6.75
C HIS A 673 -10.62 5.30 -5.53
N MET A 674 -9.49 5.43 -4.82
CA MET A 674 -9.24 4.62 -3.62
C MET A 674 -10.25 4.91 -2.51
N LEU A 675 -10.60 6.17 -2.29
CA LEU A 675 -11.58 6.54 -1.28
C LEU A 675 -12.96 5.99 -1.64
N ARG A 676 -13.37 6.08 -2.90
CA ARG A 676 -14.70 5.66 -3.33
C ARG A 676 -14.89 4.14 -3.29
N HIS A 677 -13.82 3.39 -3.53
CA HIS A 677 -13.92 1.95 -3.71
C HIS A 677 -13.27 1.12 -2.62
N GLY A 678 -12.24 1.62 -1.94
CA GLY A 678 -11.49 0.86 -0.95
C GLY A 678 -11.58 1.36 0.49
N HIS A 679 -12.37 2.40 0.80
CA HIS A 679 -12.35 3.00 2.16
C HIS A 679 -12.76 2.05 3.27
N ARG A 680 -13.43 0.95 2.93
CA ARG A 680 -13.82 -0.12 3.86
C ARG A 680 -12.67 -1.07 4.14
N ASP A 681 -11.92 -1.43 3.10
CA ASP A 681 -10.73 -2.27 3.22
C ASP A 681 -9.60 -1.53 3.94
N GLU A 682 -9.64 -0.19 3.96
CA GLU A 682 -8.72 0.64 4.76
C GLU A 682 -8.62 0.14 6.21
N LEU A 683 -9.78 -0.06 6.84
CA LEU A 683 -9.82 -0.36 8.26
C LEU A 683 -9.31 -1.78 8.54
N ALA A 684 -9.73 -2.75 7.71
CA ALA A 684 -9.24 -4.13 7.80
C ALA A 684 -7.73 -4.24 7.62
N LEU A 685 -7.15 -3.42 6.72
CA LEU A 685 -5.71 -3.36 6.55
C LEU A 685 -5.02 -2.72 7.77
N ILE A 686 -5.57 -1.63 8.35
CA ILE A 686 -5.04 -1.05 9.60
C ILE A 686 -5.01 -2.10 10.71
N ASP A 687 -6.10 -2.84 10.89
CA ASP A 687 -6.20 -3.87 11.93
C ASP A 687 -5.14 -4.96 11.73
N HIS A 688 -4.95 -5.46 10.50
CA HIS A 688 -3.90 -6.44 10.20
C HIS A 688 -2.49 -5.88 10.46
N ALA A 689 -2.22 -4.62 10.09
CA ALA A 689 -0.93 -3.99 10.37
C ALA A 689 -0.71 -3.77 11.88
N ALA A 690 -1.78 -3.50 12.64
CA ALA A 690 -1.74 -3.38 14.09
C ALA A 690 -1.44 -4.73 14.77
N GLU A 691 -1.95 -5.85 14.25
CA GLU A 691 -1.53 -7.19 14.71
C GLU A 691 -0.03 -7.42 14.51
N ASN A 692 0.53 -6.97 13.39
CA ASN A 692 1.97 -7.04 13.15
C ASN A 692 2.75 -6.14 14.12
N ALA A 693 2.24 -4.95 14.45
CA ALA A 693 2.83 -4.08 15.47
C ALA A 693 2.83 -4.77 16.86
N GLN A 694 1.72 -5.41 17.22
CA GLN A 694 1.59 -6.19 18.45
C GLN A 694 2.59 -7.36 18.49
N LEU A 695 2.77 -8.08 17.37
CA LEU A 695 3.75 -9.17 17.27
C LEU A 695 5.18 -8.65 17.42
N VAL A 696 5.50 -7.53 16.79
CA VAL A 696 6.81 -6.89 16.95
C VAL A 696 7.02 -6.48 18.39
N ASP A 697 6.00 -5.94 19.06
CA ASP A 697 6.09 -5.52 20.46
C ASP A 697 6.21 -6.66 21.45
N GLY A 698 5.30 -7.62 21.39
CA GLY A 698 5.21 -8.70 22.37
C GLY A 698 6.24 -9.80 22.18
N PHE A 699 6.72 -10.02 20.94
CA PHE A 699 7.53 -11.19 20.62
C PHE A 699 8.87 -10.88 19.96
N CYS A 700 8.92 -10.04 18.91
CA CYS A 700 10.16 -9.86 18.16
C CYS A 700 11.13 -8.88 18.83
N TRP A 701 10.59 -7.83 19.44
CA TRP A 701 11.36 -6.79 20.11
C TRP A 701 10.64 -6.30 21.37
N PRO A 702 10.54 -7.17 22.39
CA PRO A 702 9.96 -6.80 23.67
C PRO A 702 10.85 -5.79 24.38
N ILE A 703 10.21 -4.75 24.94
CA ILE A 703 10.84 -3.78 25.82
C ILE A 703 10.24 -3.92 27.23
N ALA A 704 11.03 -3.59 28.25
CA ALA A 704 10.44 -3.30 29.55
C ALA A 704 9.55 -2.04 29.42
N ALA A 705 8.64 -1.81 30.38
CA ALA A 705 7.87 -0.57 30.47
C ALA A 705 8.76 0.63 30.87
N ASP A 706 9.77 0.89 30.04
CA ASP A 706 10.80 1.91 30.15
C ASP A 706 10.76 2.75 28.88
N TYR A 707 10.26 3.97 29.01
CA TYR A 707 10.11 4.90 27.90
C TYR A 707 11.44 5.32 27.26
N ALA A 708 12.59 5.08 27.90
CA ALA A 708 13.90 5.27 27.27
C ALA A 708 14.13 4.27 26.12
N LEU A 709 13.52 3.08 26.20
CA LEU A 709 13.69 2.00 25.22
C LEU A 709 12.63 2.02 24.11
N GLY A 710 11.54 2.78 24.28
CA GLY A 710 10.49 2.91 23.27
C GLY A 710 9.11 3.08 23.87
N SER A 711 8.10 2.59 23.15
CA SER A 711 6.72 2.49 23.63
C SER A 711 6.21 1.06 23.52
N THR A 712 5.31 0.67 24.43
CA THR A 712 4.54 -0.56 24.27
C THR A 712 3.54 -0.40 23.14
N TYR A 713 3.07 -1.52 22.57
CA TYR A 713 2.00 -1.49 21.59
C TYR A 713 0.74 -0.81 22.15
N VAL A 714 0.11 0.00 21.31
CA VAL A 714 -1.18 0.65 21.59
C VAL A 714 -2.20 0.01 20.67
N ASP A 715 -3.31 -0.46 21.26
CA ASP A 715 -4.30 -1.24 20.53
C ASP A 715 -4.83 -0.51 19.28
N GLY A 716 -4.90 -1.25 18.17
CA GLY A 716 -5.30 -0.76 16.84
C GLY A 716 -4.32 0.20 16.14
N ILE A 717 -3.18 0.55 16.75
CA ILE A 717 -2.18 1.42 16.14
C ILE A 717 -1.07 0.59 15.44
N PRO A 718 -0.88 0.73 14.11
CA PRO A 718 0.11 -0.04 13.34
C PRO A 718 1.54 0.52 13.46
N LEU A 719 1.93 0.94 14.67
CA LEU A 719 3.19 1.63 14.95
C LEU A 719 3.82 1.13 16.24
N VAL A 720 5.14 0.97 16.24
CA VAL A 720 5.91 0.81 17.48
C VAL A 720 7.12 1.75 17.47
N LEU A 721 7.38 2.37 18.61
CA LEU A 721 8.58 3.19 18.78
C LEU A 721 9.66 2.38 19.50
N ARG A 722 10.88 2.43 18.99
CA ARG A 722 11.99 1.66 19.52
C ARG A 722 13.26 2.48 19.63
N SER A 723 14.03 2.18 20.66
CA SER A 723 15.39 2.64 20.86
C SER A 723 16.28 1.46 21.26
N THR A 724 17.58 1.71 21.30
CA THR A 724 18.56 0.82 21.92
C THR A 724 19.09 1.49 23.18
N PRO A 725 19.62 0.76 24.17
CA PRO A 725 20.25 1.37 25.35
C PRO A 725 21.38 2.36 25.01
N THR A 726 21.97 2.26 23.82
CA THR A 726 23.03 3.16 23.32
C THR A 726 22.51 4.34 22.49
N GLY A 727 21.23 4.38 22.13
CA GLY A 727 20.65 5.42 21.26
C GLY A 727 21.01 5.34 19.77
N ASP A 728 21.99 4.50 19.39
CA ASP A 728 22.48 4.36 18.02
C ASP A 728 21.51 3.64 17.03
N VAL A 729 20.24 3.47 17.40
CA VAL A 729 19.28 2.60 16.69
C VAL A 729 19.11 2.96 15.21
N ASP A 730 18.98 4.24 14.86
CA ASP A 730 18.81 4.69 13.47
C ASP A 730 20.05 4.37 12.61
N SER A 731 21.25 4.52 13.19
CA SER A 731 22.50 4.20 12.48
C SER A 731 22.61 2.70 12.16
N ILE A 732 22.09 1.85 13.04
CA ILE A 732 22.08 0.41 12.87
C ILE A 732 20.99 0.01 11.87
N PHE A 733 19.78 0.57 12.00
CA PHE A 733 18.66 0.35 11.09
C PHE A 733 18.99 0.72 9.65
N LYS A 734 19.76 1.79 9.42
CA LYS A 734 20.25 2.19 8.10
C LYS A 734 21.12 1.13 7.39
N ARG A 735 21.64 0.15 8.14
CA ARG A 735 22.44 -0.97 7.59
C ARG A 735 21.59 -2.21 7.28
N LEU A 736 20.34 -2.27 7.74
CA LEU A 736 19.45 -3.40 7.50
C LEU A 736 18.94 -3.37 6.06
N ALA A 737 19.12 -4.47 5.32
CA ALA A 737 18.75 -4.54 3.91
C ALA A 737 17.27 -4.83 3.66
N GLN A 738 16.54 -5.31 4.68
CA GLN A 738 15.18 -5.85 4.53
C GLN A 738 14.07 -4.89 4.96
N ILE A 739 14.41 -3.75 5.56
CA ILE A 739 13.42 -2.76 6.04
C ILE A 739 13.61 -1.45 5.29
N ASP A 740 12.53 -0.94 4.70
CA ASP A 740 12.56 0.28 3.91
C ASP A 740 12.66 1.52 4.82
N TRP A 741 13.68 2.35 4.60
CA TRP A 741 13.76 3.68 5.23
C TRP A 741 12.87 4.66 4.49
N ARG A 742 11.68 4.93 5.04
CA ARG A 742 10.68 5.87 4.49
C ARG A 742 9.94 6.55 5.62
N ASP A 743 9.71 7.86 5.46
CA ASP A 743 8.95 8.69 6.40
C ASP A 743 7.44 8.35 6.46
N SER A 744 6.94 7.62 5.46
CA SER A 744 5.56 7.14 5.36
C SER A 744 5.48 5.62 5.42
N PHE A 745 4.27 5.10 5.66
CA PHE A 745 3.96 3.69 5.45
C PHE A 745 4.26 3.29 3.99
N SER A 746 4.76 2.08 3.78
CA SER A 746 4.84 1.46 2.46
C SER A 746 3.65 0.51 2.34
N PHE A 747 2.91 0.54 1.21
CA PHE A 747 1.63 -0.17 1.01
C PHE A 747 1.53 -1.49 1.75
N LEU A 748 2.39 -2.43 1.40
CA LEU A 748 2.35 -3.79 1.92
C LEU A 748 3.54 -4.09 2.81
N ARG A 749 4.50 -3.16 2.92
CA ARG A 749 5.80 -3.41 3.55
C ARG A 749 6.03 -2.59 4.78
N THR A 750 6.72 -3.20 5.72
CA THR A 750 7.20 -2.56 6.92
C THR A 750 8.28 -1.55 6.55
N SER A 751 8.11 -0.36 7.10
CA SER A 751 9.02 0.77 6.91
C SER A 751 9.46 1.30 8.26
N TYR A 752 10.52 2.10 8.27
CA TYR A 752 10.92 2.81 9.48
C TYR A 752 11.32 4.26 9.20
N VAL A 753 11.09 5.09 10.21
CA VAL A 753 11.60 6.47 10.31
C VAL A 753 12.56 6.52 11.47
N GLY A 754 13.76 7.06 11.25
CA GLY A 754 14.78 7.18 12.29
C GLY A 754 15.16 8.63 12.55
N GLY A 755 15.85 8.88 13.66
CA GLY A 755 16.23 10.23 14.09
C GLY A 755 15.11 10.98 14.79
N ILE A 756 14.14 10.23 15.35
CA ILE A 756 12.99 10.79 16.03
C ILE A 756 13.41 11.30 17.42
N PRO A 757 13.10 12.56 17.79
CA PRO A 757 13.32 13.06 19.14
C PRO A 757 12.36 12.37 20.12
N GLY A 758 12.84 12.03 21.33
CA GLY A 758 11.96 11.50 22.39
C GLY A 758 11.21 12.63 23.10
N PRO A 759 10.04 12.35 23.73
CA PRO A 759 9.24 13.34 24.45
C PRO A 759 9.84 13.79 25.80
N TRP A 760 11.03 13.30 26.17
CA TRP A 760 11.60 13.46 27.52
C TRP A 760 12.68 14.54 27.58
N PRO A 761 12.85 15.21 28.74
CA PRO A 761 13.85 16.27 28.90
C PRO A 761 15.27 15.69 28.92
N LYS A 762 15.84 15.50 27.73
CA LYS A 762 17.24 15.14 27.39
C LYS A 762 17.85 13.90 28.08
N PRO A 763 18.63 13.12 27.33
CA PRO A 763 20.07 13.41 27.32
C PRO A 763 20.49 14.05 26.00
N ASP A 764 21.64 14.73 26.01
CA ASP A 764 22.12 15.76 25.06
C ASP A 764 22.32 15.37 23.58
N HIS A 765 21.65 14.35 23.07
CA HIS A 765 21.81 13.88 21.69
C HIS A 765 20.46 13.69 21.00
N GLU A 766 20.13 14.64 20.12
CA GLU A 766 19.12 14.45 19.06
C GLU A 766 19.41 13.13 18.33
N LYS A 767 18.37 12.27 18.12
CA LYS A 767 18.36 10.99 17.36
C LYS A 767 18.41 9.67 18.16
N TRP A 768 17.48 9.46 19.11
CA TRP A 768 17.43 8.22 19.89
C TRP A 768 16.46 7.15 19.38
N TYR A 769 15.37 7.52 18.69
CA TYR A 769 14.30 6.56 18.37
C TYR A 769 14.16 6.27 16.87
N VAL A 770 13.68 5.06 16.56
CA VAL A 770 13.07 4.68 15.29
C VAL A 770 11.59 4.37 15.51
N ARG A 771 10.74 4.89 14.64
CA ARG A 771 9.34 4.47 14.52
C ARG A 771 9.27 3.42 13.44
N ILE A 772 8.81 2.23 13.79
CA ILE A 772 8.51 1.16 12.84
C ILE A 772 7.04 1.29 12.48
N ASN A 773 6.77 1.41 11.19
CA ASN A 773 5.42 1.37 10.64
C ASN A 773 5.23 -0.02 10.02
N THR A 774 4.51 -0.89 10.71
CA THR A 774 4.32 -2.28 10.28
C THR A 774 3.44 -2.36 9.03
N GLY A 775 3.82 -3.21 8.10
CA GLY A 775 3.09 -3.48 6.87
C GLY A 775 2.17 -4.68 7.00
N HIS A 776 1.81 -5.25 5.85
CA HIS A 776 0.93 -6.42 5.76
C HIS A 776 1.72 -7.71 5.50
N GLU A 777 3.05 -7.70 5.60
CA GLU A 777 3.82 -8.92 5.36
C GLU A 777 3.45 -10.05 6.34
N PRO A 778 3.71 -11.32 5.97
CA PRO A 778 3.54 -12.45 6.86
C PRO A 778 4.23 -12.25 8.21
N LYS A 779 3.65 -12.84 9.26
CA LYS A 779 4.23 -12.84 10.62
C LYS A 779 5.65 -13.42 10.62
N GLU A 780 5.90 -14.40 9.75
CA GLU A 780 7.22 -14.96 9.44
C GLU A 780 8.23 -13.89 9.02
N THR A 781 7.84 -12.95 8.17
CA THR A 781 8.68 -11.83 7.73
C THR A 781 8.96 -10.85 8.87
N MET A 782 7.98 -10.60 9.74
CA MET A 782 8.19 -9.78 10.94
C MET A 782 9.24 -10.40 11.86
N VAL A 783 9.16 -11.70 12.10
CA VAL A 783 10.16 -12.44 12.90
C VAL A 783 11.54 -12.38 12.25
N GLU A 784 11.62 -12.64 10.94
CA GLU A 784 12.90 -12.57 10.20
C GLU A 784 13.56 -11.19 10.32
N ASN A 785 12.77 -10.12 10.18
CA ASN A 785 13.29 -8.75 10.17
C ASN A 785 13.65 -8.21 11.56
N PHE A 786 12.88 -8.55 12.60
CA PHE A 786 12.97 -7.87 13.90
C PHE A 786 13.50 -8.73 15.04
N TYR A 787 13.33 -10.06 15.00
CA TYR A 787 13.56 -10.91 16.18
C TYR A 787 15.00 -10.83 16.69
N ALA A 788 15.98 -11.09 15.82
CA ALA A 788 17.39 -11.06 16.22
C ALA A 788 17.82 -9.67 16.69
N PHE A 789 17.39 -8.62 15.98
CA PHE A 789 17.67 -7.24 16.39
C PHE A 789 17.13 -6.96 17.79
N GLY A 790 15.83 -7.22 18.00
CA GLY A 790 15.15 -6.91 19.25
C GLY A 790 15.75 -7.66 20.43
N HIS A 791 15.92 -8.97 20.29
CA HIS A 791 16.52 -9.81 21.32
C HIS A 791 17.98 -9.44 21.62
N LEU A 792 18.81 -9.19 20.61
CA LEU A 792 20.19 -8.75 20.86
C LEU A 792 20.22 -7.35 21.50
N SER A 793 19.36 -6.41 21.07
CA SER A 793 19.31 -5.07 21.64
C SER A 793 18.88 -5.06 23.12
N GLY A 794 17.96 -5.96 23.49
CA GLY A 794 17.50 -6.15 24.87
C GLY A 794 18.40 -7.06 25.69
N SER A 795 19.48 -7.60 25.11
CA SER A 795 20.31 -8.66 25.71
C SER A 795 19.47 -9.85 26.18
N LEU A 796 18.47 -10.24 25.39
CA LEU A 796 17.56 -11.35 25.65
C LEU A 796 17.97 -12.56 24.81
N LEU A 797 18.04 -13.73 25.45
CA LEU A 797 18.12 -15.00 24.75
C LEU A 797 16.76 -15.35 24.12
N ALA A 798 16.73 -16.35 23.24
CA ALA A 798 15.51 -16.78 22.55
C ALA A 798 14.39 -17.28 23.51
N ASN A 799 14.74 -17.65 24.74
CA ASN A 799 13.77 -18.03 25.79
C ASN A 799 13.29 -16.84 26.64
N GLY A 800 13.56 -15.61 26.21
CA GLY A 800 13.20 -14.37 26.90
C GLY A 800 14.03 -14.06 28.15
N LYS A 801 14.98 -14.92 28.56
CA LYS A 801 15.87 -14.65 29.69
C LYS A 801 16.93 -13.63 29.31
N LYS A 802 17.27 -12.72 30.23
CA LYS A 802 18.43 -11.84 30.06
C LYS A 802 19.72 -12.67 29.97
N SER A 803 20.57 -12.32 29.01
CA SER A 803 21.97 -12.74 28.95
C SER A 803 22.72 -12.12 30.13
N ASP A 804 23.69 -12.85 30.67
CA ASP A 804 24.57 -12.37 31.75
C ASP A 804 25.44 -11.18 31.30
N GLU A 805 25.73 -11.10 30.01
CA GLU A 805 26.53 -10.03 29.40
C GLU A 805 25.65 -9.14 28.53
N PRO A 806 25.74 -7.79 28.68
CA PRO A 806 25.03 -6.86 27.84
C PRO A 806 25.60 -6.89 26.42
N VAL A 807 24.70 -6.96 25.44
CA VAL A 807 25.05 -7.00 24.02
C VAL A 807 25.09 -5.57 23.47
N ILE A 808 26.23 -5.17 22.93
CA ILE A 808 26.41 -3.89 22.25
C ILE A 808 26.37 -4.12 20.73
N LEU A 809 25.26 -3.75 20.09
CA LEU A 809 25.02 -4.03 18.67
C LEU A 809 26.08 -3.43 17.72
N ARG A 810 26.73 -2.32 18.09
CA ARG A 810 27.79 -1.69 17.30
C ARG A 810 29.06 -2.54 17.22
N ASP A 811 29.32 -3.33 18.25
CA ASP A 811 30.49 -4.21 18.38
C ASP A 811 30.09 -5.69 18.35
N LEU A 812 28.94 -6.00 17.74
CA LEU A 812 28.43 -7.36 17.62
C LEU A 812 29.48 -8.29 17.00
N THR A 813 29.70 -9.45 17.62
CA THR A 813 30.60 -10.50 17.13
C THR A 813 29.81 -11.72 16.69
N ALA A 814 30.39 -12.54 15.81
CA ALA A 814 29.80 -13.81 15.42
C ALA A 814 29.61 -14.76 16.61
N GLU A 815 30.52 -14.73 17.60
CA GLU A 815 30.40 -15.51 18.84
C GLU A 815 29.11 -15.18 19.61
N THR A 816 28.80 -13.89 19.78
CA THR A 816 27.55 -13.47 20.42
C THR A 816 26.32 -13.98 19.65
N VAL A 817 26.34 -13.90 18.32
CA VAL A 817 25.25 -14.41 17.48
C VAL A 817 25.11 -15.93 17.63
N LEU A 818 26.22 -16.67 17.64
CA LEU A 818 26.24 -18.13 17.83
C LEU A 818 25.69 -18.54 19.21
N LYS A 819 26.03 -17.81 20.27
CA LYS A 819 25.48 -18.02 21.62
C LYS A 819 23.96 -17.92 21.60
N HIS A 820 23.41 -16.88 20.98
CA HIS A 820 21.96 -16.70 20.87
C HIS A 820 21.29 -17.76 19.98
N LEU A 821 21.89 -18.10 18.83
CA LEU A 821 21.43 -19.17 17.95
C LEU A 821 21.34 -20.53 18.68
N SER A 822 22.34 -20.84 19.50
CA SER A 822 22.39 -22.11 20.26
C SER A 822 21.28 -22.26 21.30
N ALA A 823 20.67 -21.14 21.75
CA ALA A 823 19.58 -21.15 22.72
C ALA A 823 18.21 -21.43 22.08
N VAL A 824 18.06 -21.26 20.76
CA VAL A 824 16.78 -21.40 20.05
C VAL A 824 16.15 -22.79 20.20
N PRO A 825 16.88 -23.92 20.02
CA PRO A 825 16.27 -25.25 20.18
C PRO A 825 15.72 -25.49 21.58
N SER A 826 16.41 -25.04 22.62
CA SER A 826 15.95 -25.18 24.00
C SER A 826 14.74 -24.29 24.29
N ALA A 827 14.71 -23.06 23.75
CA ALA A 827 13.57 -22.16 23.88
C ALA A 827 12.30 -22.73 23.22
N ALA A 828 12.43 -23.34 22.04
CA ALA A 828 11.34 -23.99 21.31
C ALA A 828 10.70 -25.17 22.07
N LEU A 829 11.38 -25.76 23.06
CA LEU A 829 10.79 -26.81 23.90
C LEU A 829 9.82 -26.25 24.96
N SER A 830 9.99 -24.99 25.33
CA SER A 830 9.22 -24.34 26.40
C SER A 830 8.27 -23.24 25.93
N ASP A 831 8.46 -22.72 24.71
CA ASP A 831 7.66 -21.64 24.14
C ASP A 831 7.07 -22.08 22.77
N PRO A 832 5.74 -22.25 22.67
CA PRO A 832 5.06 -22.64 21.44
C PRO A 832 5.25 -21.66 20.28
N THR A 833 5.39 -20.37 20.56
CA THR A 833 5.59 -19.32 19.55
C THR A 833 7.01 -19.42 18.97
N VAL A 834 8.01 -19.68 19.82
CA VAL A 834 9.38 -19.97 19.37
C VAL A 834 9.43 -21.29 18.58
N ALA A 835 8.65 -22.29 18.98
CA ALA A 835 8.54 -23.54 18.22
C ALA A 835 7.95 -23.32 16.82
N GLN A 836 6.89 -22.51 16.72
CA GLN A 836 6.24 -22.15 15.47
C GLN A 836 7.19 -21.43 14.52
N TYR A 837 7.94 -20.43 15.00
CA TYR A 837 8.81 -19.60 14.17
C TYR A 837 10.30 -19.98 14.25
N LYS A 838 10.62 -21.21 14.66
CA LYS A 838 12.00 -21.65 14.92
C LYS A 838 12.96 -21.34 13.77
N ASN A 839 12.59 -21.69 12.54
CA ASN A 839 13.44 -21.47 11.38
C ASN A 839 13.55 -19.98 11.01
N ASN A 840 12.47 -19.20 11.17
CA ASN A 840 12.49 -17.75 10.96
C ASN A 840 13.39 -17.05 11.98
N ILE A 841 13.39 -17.49 13.24
CA ILE A 841 14.27 -16.99 14.30
C ILE A 841 15.74 -17.28 13.95
N ILE A 842 16.06 -18.52 13.54
CA ILE A 842 17.42 -18.88 13.11
C ILE A 842 17.83 -18.03 11.91
N ALA A 843 16.97 -17.88 10.91
CA ALA A 843 17.21 -17.06 9.74
C ALA A 843 17.44 -15.58 10.10
N SER A 844 16.66 -15.04 11.05
CA SER A 844 16.81 -13.67 11.57
C SER A 844 18.21 -13.44 12.13
N TYR A 845 18.69 -14.35 13.00
CA TYR A 845 20.03 -14.25 13.60
C TYR A 845 21.15 -14.38 12.56
N LEU A 846 21.02 -15.29 11.60
CA LEU A 846 22.00 -15.46 10.52
C LEU A 846 22.04 -14.22 9.61
N ALA A 847 20.89 -13.73 9.16
CA ALA A 847 20.78 -12.54 8.32
C ALA A 847 21.36 -11.30 9.02
N PHE A 848 20.95 -11.04 10.26
CA PHE A 848 21.47 -9.91 11.04
C PHE A 848 22.96 -10.06 11.36
N GLY A 849 23.42 -11.27 11.67
CA GLY A 849 24.82 -11.58 11.90
C GLY A 849 25.69 -11.31 10.67
N PHE A 850 25.27 -11.75 9.48
CA PHE A 850 25.99 -11.44 8.25
C PHE A 850 25.98 -9.95 7.90
N GLN A 851 24.96 -9.19 8.28
CA GLN A 851 24.94 -7.75 8.04
C GLN A 851 25.84 -6.98 9.02
N SER A 852 25.80 -7.34 10.31
CA SER A 852 26.27 -6.47 11.40
C SER A 852 27.48 -7.01 12.17
N ALA A 853 27.72 -8.33 12.21
CA ALA A 853 28.72 -8.91 13.07
C ALA A 853 30.15 -8.82 12.51
N LYS A 854 31.12 -8.66 13.41
CA LYS A 854 32.55 -8.91 13.16
C LYS A 854 32.80 -10.44 13.17
N GLY A 855 33.72 -10.91 12.35
CA GLY A 855 34.05 -12.35 12.30
C GLY A 855 33.02 -13.22 11.55
N LYS A 856 32.34 -12.67 10.54
CA LYS A 856 31.26 -13.33 9.76
C LYS A 856 31.60 -14.74 9.24
N ALA A 857 32.89 -15.05 9.07
CA ALA A 857 33.37 -16.37 8.68
C ALA A 857 32.89 -17.49 9.62
N ASP A 858 32.70 -17.21 10.91
CA ASP A 858 32.28 -18.21 11.89
C ASP A 858 30.79 -18.57 11.75
N LEU A 859 30.02 -17.75 11.02
CA LEU A 859 28.62 -18.01 10.69
C LEU A 859 28.45 -18.96 9.50
N VAL A 860 29.53 -19.32 8.78
CA VAL A 860 29.43 -20.21 7.61
C VAL A 860 28.91 -21.59 8.00
N SER A 861 29.49 -22.21 9.04
CA SER A 861 29.07 -23.55 9.49
C SER A 861 27.59 -23.64 9.89
N PRO A 862 27.07 -22.79 10.80
CA PRO A 862 25.64 -22.86 11.17
C PRO A 862 24.72 -22.49 10.00
N THR A 863 25.18 -21.69 9.04
CA THR A 863 24.40 -21.38 7.83
C THR A 863 24.28 -22.58 6.91
N LEU A 864 25.36 -23.35 6.74
CA LEU A 864 25.33 -24.61 6.00
C LEU A 864 24.39 -25.61 6.68
N ASP A 865 24.44 -25.71 8.01
CA ASP A 865 23.52 -26.54 8.78
C ASP A 865 22.06 -26.09 8.62
N PHE A 866 21.79 -24.79 8.64
CA PHE A 866 20.46 -24.22 8.41
C PHE A 866 19.89 -24.65 7.05
N PHE A 867 20.64 -24.49 5.97
CA PHE A 867 20.20 -24.95 4.64
C PHE A 867 20.10 -26.47 4.52
N ALA A 868 20.96 -27.23 5.21
CA ALA A 868 20.96 -28.69 5.16
C ALA A 868 19.76 -29.32 5.92
N ASN A 869 19.34 -28.71 7.03
CA ASN A 869 18.25 -29.22 7.87
C ASN A 869 16.84 -28.77 7.42
N GLY A 870 16.77 -27.92 6.38
CA GLY A 870 15.52 -27.45 5.78
C GLY A 870 15.15 -26.03 6.22
N THR A 871 14.71 -25.23 5.25
CA THR A 871 14.36 -23.80 5.41
C THR A 871 12.86 -23.55 5.43
N ALA A 872 12.07 -24.58 5.75
CA ALA A 872 10.61 -24.51 5.75
C ALA A 872 10.10 -23.35 6.63
N GLY A 873 9.15 -22.58 6.09
CA GLY A 873 8.58 -21.39 6.74
C GLY A 873 9.39 -20.10 6.57
N VAL A 874 10.65 -20.17 6.11
CA VAL A 874 11.49 -18.98 5.89
C VAL A 874 11.20 -18.37 4.54
N THR A 875 11.07 -17.04 4.46
CA THR A 875 10.81 -16.37 3.18
C THR A 875 11.96 -16.56 2.19
N ILE A 876 11.64 -16.62 0.90
CA ILE A 876 12.63 -16.79 -0.15
C ILE A 876 13.63 -15.61 -0.18
N ASP A 877 13.20 -14.40 0.18
CA ASP A 877 14.06 -13.22 0.20
C ASP A 877 15.11 -13.31 1.30
N THR A 878 14.74 -13.76 2.50
CA THR A 878 15.69 -14.01 3.59
C THR A 878 16.64 -15.16 3.24
N GLN A 879 16.13 -16.24 2.65
CA GLN A 879 16.98 -17.34 2.17
C GLN A 879 18.00 -16.86 1.13
N ARG A 880 17.57 -16.06 0.14
CA ARG A 880 18.45 -15.47 -0.88
C ARG A 880 19.50 -14.55 -0.28
N LEU A 881 19.14 -13.71 0.68
CA LEU A 881 20.08 -12.84 1.40
C LEU A 881 21.17 -13.67 2.09
N ILE A 882 20.78 -14.66 2.90
CA ILE A 882 21.71 -15.52 3.63
C ILE A 882 22.58 -16.33 2.66
N ALA A 883 22.01 -16.85 1.57
CA ALA A 883 22.76 -17.58 0.55
C ALA A 883 23.81 -16.71 -0.15
N ARG A 884 23.49 -15.45 -0.49
CA ARG A 884 24.47 -14.51 -1.08
C ARG A 884 25.66 -14.29 -0.16
N GLU A 885 25.41 -14.03 1.12
CA GLU A 885 26.46 -13.79 2.12
C GLU A 885 27.30 -15.05 2.36
N LEU A 886 26.66 -16.22 2.43
CA LEU A 886 27.34 -17.52 2.49
C LEU A 886 28.30 -17.69 1.31
N PHE A 887 27.82 -17.52 0.07
CA PHE A 887 28.65 -17.70 -1.12
C PHE A 887 29.75 -16.65 -1.26
N ALA A 888 29.50 -15.40 -0.83
CA ALA A 888 30.55 -14.37 -0.80
C ALA A 888 31.75 -14.80 0.08
N LEU A 889 31.50 -15.50 1.18
CA LEU A 889 32.55 -16.01 2.07
C LEU A 889 33.16 -17.32 1.56
N VAL A 890 32.35 -18.25 1.05
CA VAL A 890 32.80 -19.57 0.57
C VAL A 890 33.67 -19.44 -0.69
N GLN A 891 33.43 -18.45 -1.56
CA GLN A 891 34.30 -18.19 -2.72
C GLN A 891 35.78 -17.93 -2.36
N THR A 892 36.04 -17.47 -1.15
CA THR A 892 37.39 -17.12 -0.69
C THR A 892 38.11 -18.25 0.05
N LYS A 893 37.42 -19.38 0.27
CA LYS A 893 37.91 -20.52 1.06
C LYS A 893 37.72 -21.85 0.30
N PRO A 894 38.44 -22.93 0.67
CA PRO A 894 38.15 -24.26 0.12
C PRO A 894 36.71 -24.68 0.45
N VAL A 895 36.00 -25.20 -0.53
CA VAL A 895 34.64 -25.73 -0.32
C VAL A 895 34.73 -26.96 0.59
N PRO A 896 33.90 -27.06 1.65
CA PRO A 896 33.91 -28.22 2.55
C PRO A 896 33.63 -29.52 1.79
N SER A 897 34.30 -30.61 2.15
CA SER A 897 34.06 -31.96 1.59
C SER A 897 33.01 -32.76 2.38
N ASP A 898 32.54 -32.24 3.52
CA ASP A 898 31.54 -32.89 4.35
C ASP A 898 30.17 -32.96 3.62
N PRO A 899 29.53 -34.14 3.53
CA PRO A 899 28.26 -34.29 2.80
C PRO A 899 27.13 -33.38 3.28
N LYS A 900 27.05 -33.08 4.58
CA LYS A 900 26.01 -32.21 5.13
C LYS A 900 26.26 -30.75 4.75
N ALA A 901 27.51 -30.30 4.84
CA ALA A 901 27.93 -28.98 4.34
C ALA A 901 27.66 -28.84 2.83
N LEU A 902 27.96 -29.86 2.04
CA LEU A 902 27.66 -29.89 0.61
C LEU A 902 26.15 -29.85 0.32
N ALA A 903 25.33 -30.57 1.09
CA ALA A 903 23.87 -30.47 1.00
C ALA A 903 23.38 -29.04 1.26
N GLY A 904 23.94 -28.38 2.29
CA GLY A 904 23.67 -26.98 2.59
C GLY A 904 24.02 -26.04 1.44
N LEU A 905 25.18 -26.23 0.79
CA LEU A 905 25.57 -25.45 -0.39
C LEU A 905 24.65 -25.68 -1.59
N CYS A 906 24.23 -26.93 -1.86
CA CYS A 906 23.27 -27.23 -2.92
C CYS A 906 21.95 -26.50 -2.67
N ASN A 907 21.40 -26.59 -1.47
CA ASN A 907 20.13 -25.93 -1.11
C ASN A 907 20.25 -24.41 -1.17
N ALA A 908 21.38 -23.83 -0.72
CA ALA A 908 21.65 -22.40 -0.84
C ALA A 908 21.79 -21.96 -2.31
N ALA A 909 22.35 -22.79 -3.19
CA ALA A 909 22.45 -22.48 -4.62
C ALA A 909 21.08 -22.48 -5.30
N ILE A 910 20.19 -23.42 -4.92
CA ILE A 910 18.85 -23.57 -5.51
C ILE A 910 17.96 -22.34 -5.26
N VAL A 911 18.09 -21.69 -4.10
CA VAL A 911 17.27 -20.51 -3.78
C VAL A 911 17.70 -19.25 -4.52
N LEU A 912 18.92 -19.22 -5.07
CA LEU A 912 19.42 -18.09 -5.84
C LEU A 912 18.95 -18.18 -7.30
N PRO A 913 18.41 -17.09 -7.86
CA PRO A 913 18.05 -17.07 -9.28
C PRO A 913 19.32 -17.23 -10.13
N ALA A 914 19.18 -17.85 -11.30
CA ALA A 914 20.30 -18.23 -12.16
C ALA A 914 21.27 -17.07 -12.45
N TRP A 915 20.76 -15.85 -12.68
CA TRP A 915 21.57 -14.66 -12.94
C TRP A 915 22.42 -14.22 -11.74
N GLN A 916 21.99 -14.47 -10.51
CA GLN A 916 22.78 -14.21 -9.29
C GLN A 916 23.79 -15.32 -9.04
N PHE A 917 23.39 -16.58 -9.28
CA PHE A 917 24.25 -17.71 -9.01
C PHE A 917 25.35 -17.89 -10.07
N LYS A 918 25.12 -17.55 -11.34
CA LYS A 918 26.12 -17.64 -12.41
C LYS A 918 27.47 -16.98 -12.10
N PRO A 919 27.55 -15.70 -11.68
CA PRO A 919 28.84 -15.08 -11.32
C PRO A 919 29.47 -15.70 -10.06
N ILE A 920 28.68 -16.36 -9.20
CA ILE A 920 29.14 -17.10 -8.03
C ILE A 920 29.75 -18.44 -8.47
N ALA A 921 29.02 -19.19 -9.30
CA ALA A 921 29.39 -20.49 -9.84
C ALA A 921 30.74 -20.45 -10.56
N ALA A 922 30.99 -19.40 -11.34
CA ALA A 922 32.26 -19.19 -12.05
C ALA A 922 33.49 -19.03 -11.11
N LYS A 923 33.27 -18.75 -9.82
CA LYS A 923 34.33 -18.54 -8.83
C LYS A 923 34.46 -19.68 -7.83
N LEU A 924 33.53 -20.63 -7.82
CA LEU A 924 33.56 -21.76 -6.89
C LEU A 924 34.64 -22.77 -7.29
N LYS A 925 35.51 -23.11 -6.34
CA LYS A 925 36.56 -24.13 -6.53
C LYS A 925 36.04 -25.48 -6.05
N LEU A 926 35.71 -26.37 -7.01
CA LEU A 926 35.10 -27.68 -6.72
C LEU A 926 36.10 -28.85 -6.80
N ASP A 927 37.38 -28.57 -7.01
CA ASP A 927 38.40 -29.61 -7.25
C ASP A 927 38.64 -30.50 -6.01
N THR A 928 38.24 -30.03 -4.82
CA THR A 928 38.57 -30.65 -3.53
C THR A 928 37.38 -31.24 -2.78
N ILE A 929 36.18 -31.30 -3.37
CA ILE A 929 34.94 -31.65 -2.65
C ILE A 929 34.62 -33.16 -2.60
N GLY A 930 35.47 -34.02 -3.16
CA GLY A 930 35.25 -35.47 -3.22
C GLY A 930 34.14 -35.90 -4.18
N ASP A 931 33.62 -37.13 -4.04
CA ASP A 931 32.67 -37.76 -4.98
C ASP A 931 31.35 -38.22 -4.33
N SER A 932 30.96 -37.59 -3.23
CA SER A 932 29.63 -37.81 -2.62
C SER A 932 28.51 -37.44 -3.61
N GLU A 933 27.30 -37.95 -3.37
CA GLU A 933 26.13 -37.59 -4.19
C GLU A 933 25.86 -36.08 -4.17
N GLN A 934 26.09 -35.43 -3.03
CA GLN A 934 25.99 -33.99 -2.87
C GLN A 934 27.09 -33.24 -3.64
N ALA A 935 28.33 -33.77 -3.67
CA ALA A 935 29.41 -33.21 -4.48
C ALA A 935 29.06 -33.27 -5.98
N LYS A 936 28.54 -34.41 -6.46
CA LYS A 936 28.06 -34.57 -7.84
C LYS A 936 26.92 -33.60 -8.17
N LEU A 937 25.97 -33.44 -7.25
CA LEU A 937 24.85 -32.50 -7.41
C LEU A 937 25.35 -31.05 -7.47
N LEU A 938 26.26 -30.65 -6.59
CA LEU A 938 26.81 -29.28 -6.59
C LEU A 938 27.57 -28.99 -7.89
N ARG A 939 28.39 -29.94 -8.37
CA ARG A 939 29.03 -29.84 -9.70
C ARG A 939 27.99 -29.67 -10.79
N LYS A 940 26.92 -30.48 -10.81
CA LYS A 940 25.84 -30.36 -11.80
C LYS A 940 25.16 -28.99 -11.76
N ILE A 941 24.90 -28.43 -10.58
CA ILE A 941 24.28 -27.10 -10.42
C ILE A 941 25.22 -26.01 -10.96
N VAL A 942 26.51 -26.07 -10.60
CA VAL A 942 27.55 -25.12 -11.05
C VAL A 942 27.78 -25.23 -12.56
N ASP A 943 27.89 -26.45 -13.08
CA ASP A 943 28.05 -26.72 -14.51
C ASP A 943 26.84 -26.19 -15.29
N ARG A 944 25.61 -26.41 -14.82
CA ARG A 944 24.40 -25.87 -15.45
C ARG A 944 24.42 -24.34 -15.48
N ALA A 945 24.77 -23.70 -14.36
CA ALA A 945 24.87 -22.25 -14.29
C ALA A 945 25.95 -21.68 -15.23
N ASN A 946 27.05 -22.40 -15.43
CA ASN A 946 28.13 -22.05 -16.34
C ASN A 946 27.81 -22.37 -17.82
N GLN A 947 27.02 -23.43 -18.07
CA GLN A 947 26.62 -23.89 -19.41
C GLN A 947 25.47 -23.09 -20.01
N THR A 948 24.73 -22.34 -19.19
CA THR A 948 23.67 -21.42 -19.67
C THR A 948 24.32 -20.32 -20.52
N THR A 949 24.54 -20.63 -21.80
CA THR A 949 25.13 -19.78 -22.84
C THR A 949 24.24 -19.91 -24.07
N LEU A 950 23.69 -18.75 -24.47
CA LEU A 950 22.92 -18.43 -25.69
C LEU A 950 21.42 -18.69 -25.68
#